data_AF-A0A3T1AL04-F1
#
_entry.id   AF-A0A3T1AL04-F1
#
_cell.length_a   1.000
_cell.length_b   1.000
_cell.length_c   1.000
_cell.angle_alpha   90.00
_cell.angle_beta   90.00
_cell.angle_gamma   90.00
#
_symmetry.space_group_name_H-M   'P 1'
#
loop_
_entity.id
_entity.type
_entity.pdbx_description
1 polymer ?
#
loop_
_entity_poly.entity_id
_entity_poly.type
_entity_poly.pdbx_seq_one_letter_code
_entity_poly.pdbx_strand_id
1 'polypeptide(L)'
;MLSFAIPSAWRRFVLPRRADSPAAPPVQAAKVRHAAELLTAFHGDVLSSFGHRKTPGDIAEEGRAYLAGDPAATPLGAAAVVQAISGVLGWARLDELQAFGDHWRDRHGLAFAAAATAQLAALYPGEFAVSRPITRGVPERDATGYSTALAVKIAYRLRVAVAAASPEDYAQVVAALAAVREESLPQRTVISVMAPDETGWAEEIISRVLTRHHVPALKLTLLTVVADGDLALRLAEQTSVYQATHDSQILYTFVAGVGDAAVPALVHWFDEQGSADGQKKLLAVLATIGTDEAFAALVERLDRPQVAGAIADVSARHPERALRVLAGSERPAAVRLLRTQAVSRLDLAAEVRGRLDGEAGERLDAVLSSLGTAAAGSADPADLPSVLTDPPWITPVTRKPLVVTGLAAGDPVRVGWREGERESWGQSSWARRHGGSHDFAATAAKLGTPGADKWDELYFFLVGPDDLTIPAIERWTPRDVWGIDDWGRALLARYQAAAVPALVDCARRAPVSAAPILAPVTSPEVALLMAGWQQRLRSVRKIAAAWLARHADAATRALVPVAVGPVTGKAAATRADAEDGLRELAAMGHADGVRAMAATLGAETVAAVEEILAVDPLTILPKVIPSLPEWANPALLPPVRLTGGRGTLPADAVAHLLTMLAISRVGAPYPGLAVVAAACEPADLAELAWQLFTEWREAGHPAKQNWALDALGLLGDDETVRRLAPVIRAWPGEGGHARAVAGLDVLAEIGTSVALTYLYGISQKVKFKGLKERAQEKITELAAALGLSADELADRLVPDLGLDAGGSLVLDYGRRRFTVGFDEQLKPFVADAAGKRLKALPKPGAQDDAVLAPEAYRKFSALKKDVRAIAADQVRRLERAMVDQRRWTGADFQQFFAGHPLMRHLVRRLVWFRYAESAGVRLAEDGTFADVDDETVVLGDDDQIGVAHPLRLGDSLAAWAGVFADYEILQPFPQLGREVEALTPEQVEERLGQGFLGVRVPTTTLLGLERRGWQRGAPQDAGVQGWFERDVPGGLTLVVDIDPGIAVGALDVLPEQRIVEVYVDDRHGHRTYQRRASSRLRELDPIVAAEALRDLKEVLS
;
A
#
# COMPACT_ATOMS: atom_id res chain seq x y z
N MET A 1 -22.26 26.21 -28.70
CA MET A 1 -21.53 26.76 -27.54
C MET A 1 -21.52 25.68 -26.48
N LEU A 2 -20.34 25.23 -26.05
CA LEU A 2 -20.21 24.18 -25.03
C LEU A 2 -20.66 24.76 -23.67
N SER A 3 -21.57 24.05 -23.00
CA SER A 3 -22.07 24.36 -21.64
C SER A 3 -20.99 24.21 -20.56
N PHE A 4 -20.01 23.33 -20.81
CA PHE A 4 -18.95 22.99 -19.87
C PHE A 4 -17.80 24.03 -19.83
N ALA A 5 -17.50 24.55 -18.63
CA ALA A 5 -16.35 25.41 -18.39
C ALA A 5 -15.10 24.60 -18.01
N ILE A 6 -14.07 24.60 -18.86
CA ILE A 6 -12.83 23.83 -18.65
C ILE A 6 -12.07 24.34 -17.41
N PRO A 7 -11.81 23.50 -16.40
CA PRO A 7 -11.03 23.86 -15.22
C PRO A 7 -9.62 24.35 -15.58
N SER A 8 -9.11 25.33 -14.83
CA SER A 8 -7.76 25.91 -15.05
C SER A 8 -6.66 24.84 -15.04
N ALA A 9 -6.75 23.86 -14.14
CA ALA A 9 -5.79 22.76 -14.01
C ALA A 9 -5.76 21.83 -15.24
N TRP A 10 -6.85 21.76 -16.00
CA TRP A 10 -6.95 20.90 -17.20
C TRP A 10 -6.39 21.58 -18.44
N ARG A 11 -6.39 22.93 -18.50
CA ARG A 11 -6.03 23.70 -19.70
C ARG A 11 -4.66 23.32 -20.30
N ARG A 12 -3.67 22.97 -19.47
CA ARG A 12 -2.35 22.53 -19.94
C ARG A 12 -2.34 21.20 -20.71
N PHE A 13 -3.42 20.42 -20.58
CA PHE A 13 -3.61 19.11 -21.20
C PHE A 13 -4.68 19.14 -22.29
N VAL A 14 -5.40 20.25 -22.49
CA VAL A 14 -6.44 20.32 -23.52
C VAL A 14 -5.82 20.80 -24.82
N LEU A 15 -5.99 20.03 -25.88
CA LEU A 15 -5.59 20.45 -27.22
C LEU A 15 -6.61 21.47 -27.77
N PRO A 16 -6.17 22.68 -28.17
CA PRO A 16 -7.09 23.76 -28.48
C PRO A 16 -7.82 23.56 -29.82
N ARG A 17 -8.98 24.20 -29.93
CA ARG A 17 -9.71 24.49 -31.17
C ARG A 17 -9.60 25.98 -31.49
N ARG A 18 -9.96 26.40 -32.71
CA ARG A 18 -9.90 27.84 -33.08
C ARG A 18 -10.77 28.72 -32.19
N ALA A 19 -11.93 28.22 -31.74
CA ALA A 19 -12.82 28.94 -30.83
C ALA A 19 -12.15 29.33 -29.51
N ASP A 20 -11.11 28.60 -29.07
CA ASP A 20 -10.38 28.89 -27.83
C ASP A 20 -9.43 30.09 -27.96
N SER A 21 -9.17 30.56 -29.19
CA SER A 21 -8.25 31.67 -29.50
C SER A 21 -6.90 31.56 -28.78
N PRO A 22 -6.18 30.43 -28.91
CA PRO A 22 -4.91 30.24 -28.21
C PRO A 22 -3.84 31.19 -28.74
N ALA A 23 -2.86 31.52 -27.90
CA ALA A 23 -1.68 32.26 -28.34
C ALA A 23 -0.83 31.42 -29.30
N ALA A 24 -0.35 32.03 -30.38
CA ALA A 24 0.53 31.36 -31.33
C ALA A 24 1.85 30.94 -30.64
N PRO A 25 2.20 29.63 -30.63
CA PRO A 25 3.40 29.18 -29.95
C PRO A 25 4.64 29.57 -30.77
N PRO A 26 5.69 30.13 -30.16
CA PRO A 26 6.90 30.50 -30.89
C PRO A 26 7.61 29.26 -31.45
N VAL A 27 8.32 29.43 -32.56
CA VAL A 27 9.28 28.44 -33.06
C VAL A 27 10.45 28.34 -32.08
N GLN A 28 10.77 27.14 -31.63
CA GLN A 28 11.85 26.92 -30.67
C GLN A 28 13.19 26.76 -31.39
N ALA A 29 14.04 27.78 -31.35
CA ALA A 29 15.36 27.77 -32.03
C ALA A 29 16.24 26.56 -31.62
N ALA A 30 16.16 26.10 -30.36
CA ALA A 30 16.87 24.91 -29.92
C ALA A 30 16.42 23.64 -30.66
N LYS A 31 15.12 23.50 -30.96
CA LYS A 31 14.58 22.38 -31.72
C LYS A 31 14.92 22.46 -33.20
N VAL A 32 14.88 23.66 -33.77
CA VAL A 32 15.32 23.87 -35.17
C VAL A 32 16.79 23.46 -35.34
N ARG A 33 17.67 23.85 -34.40
CA ARG A 33 19.08 23.43 -34.40
C ARG A 33 19.22 21.91 -34.22
N HIS A 34 18.50 21.33 -33.26
CA HIS A 34 18.56 19.90 -33.01
C HIS A 34 18.10 19.06 -34.23
N ALA A 35 17.03 19.48 -34.93
CA ALA A 35 16.62 18.83 -36.16
C ALA A 35 17.70 18.93 -37.26
N ALA A 36 18.39 20.07 -37.37
CA ALA A 36 19.50 20.24 -38.31
C ALA A 36 20.72 19.35 -37.95
N GLU A 37 21.01 19.18 -36.66
CA GLU A 37 22.03 18.24 -36.16
C GLU A 37 21.69 16.80 -36.54
N LEU A 38 20.42 16.39 -36.36
CA LEU A 38 19.96 15.05 -36.76
C LEU A 38 20.04 14.83 -38.27
N LEU A 39 19.64 15.83 -39.08
CA LEU A 39 19.78 15.78 -40.55
C LEU A 39 21.24 15.58 -40.97
N THR A 40 22.16 16.23 -40.28
CA THR A 40 23.60 16.12 -40.55
C THR A 40 24.16 14.78 -40.09
N ALA A 41 23.83 14.36 -38.87
CA ALA A 41 24.35 13.14 -38.24
C ALA A 41 23.92 11.87 -38.98
N PHE A 42 22.70 11.84 -39.51
CA PHE A 42 22.13 10.67 -40.19
C PHE A 42 22.10 10.80 -41.72
N HIS A 43 22.81 11.78 -42.29
CA HIS A 43 22.78 12.06 -43.73
C HIS A 43 23.08 10.83 -44.59
N GLY A 44 24.13 10.07 -44.22
CA GLY A 44 24.52 8.85 -44.94
C GLY A 44 23.48 7.74 -44.86
N ASP A 45 22.84 7.57 -43.69
CA ASP A 45 21.80 6.56 -43.48
C ASP A 45 20.52 6.87 -44.27
N VAL A 46 20.18 8.16 -44.39
CA VAL A 46 19.03 8.61 -45.19
C VAL A 46 19.29 8.34 -46.68
N LEU A 47 20.48 8.67 -47.19
CA LEU A 47 20.84 8.37 -48.57
C LEU A 47 20.86 6.86 -48.85
N SER A 48 21.34 6.05 -47.90
CA SER A 48 21.29 4.60 -47.97
C SER A 48 19.85 4.07 -48.10
N SER A 49 18.93 4.61 -47.29
CA SER A 49 17.50 4.26 -47.35
C SER A 49 16.87 4.61 -48.71
N PHE A 50 17.22 5.77 -49.29
CA PHE A 50 16.76 6.17 -50.62
C PHE A 50 17.41 5.39 -51.77
N GLY A 51 18.58 4.79 -51.56
CA GLY A 51 19.23 3.87 -52.49
C GLY A 51 18.66 2.46 -52.47
N HIS A 52 17.74 2.15 -51.54
CA HIS A 52 17.22 0.81 -51.38
C HIS A 52 16.19 0.45 -52.47
N ARG A 53 16.32 -0.75 -53.07
CA ARG A 53 15.49 -1.22 -54.19
C ARG A 53 13.97 -1.27 -53.94
N LYS A 54 13.55 -1.31 -52.66
CA LYS A 54 12.14 -1.31 -52.26
C LYS A 54 11.59 0.08 -51.95
N THR A 55 12.42 1.12 -52.01
CA THR A 55 11.96 2.51 -51.86
C THR A 55 11.49 3.02 -53.22
N PRO A 56 10.22 3.46 -53.33
CA PRO A 56 9.70 4.05 -54.56
C PRO A 56 10.57 5.21 -55.05
N GLY A 57 10.80 5.27 -56.37
CA GLY A 57 11.72 6.24 -56.99
C GLY A 57 11.32 7.69 -56.74
N ASP A 58 10.03 7.97 -56.76
CA ASP A 58 9.45 9.28 -56.45
C ASP A 58 9.72 9.72 -55.00
N ILE A 59 9.55 8.83 -54.02
CA ILE A 59 9.89 9.11 -52.61
C ILE A 59 11.39 9.39 -52.45
N ALA A 60 12.23 8.61 -53.13
CA ALA A 60 13.68 8.77 -53.07
C ALA A 60 14.15 10.07 -53.74
N GLU A 61 13.54 10.46 -54.86
CA GLU A 61 13.84 11.71 -55.58
C GLU A 61 13.45 12.92 -54.74
N GLU A 62 12.21 12.97 -54.22
CA GLU A 62 11.76 14.08 -53.38
C GLU A 62 12.54 14.18 -52.06
N GLY A 63 12.89 13.03 -51.45
CA GLY A 63 13.73 13.00 -50.26
C GLY A 63 15.15 13.53 -50.50
N ARG A 64 15.76 13.21 -51.64
CA ARG A 64 17.07 13.76 -52.04
C ARG A 64 16.98 15.26 -52.32
N ALA A 65 15.92 15.73 -52.97
CA ALA A 65 15.71 17.15 -53.21
C ALA A 65 15.59 17.93 -51.89
N TYR A 66 14.85 17.40 -50.91
CA TYR A 66 14.77 18.00 -49.57
C TYR A 66 16.14 18.05 -48.86
N LEU A 67 16.92 16.95 -48.90
CA LEU A 67 18.28 16.92 -48.33
C LEU A 67 19.24 17.91 -48.99
N ALA A 68 19.11 18.12 -50.30
CA ALA A 68 19.92 19.08 -51.05
C ALA A 68 19.54 20.54 -50.75
N GLY A 69 18.46 20.78 -50.00
CA GLY A 69 17.96 22.12 -49.71
C GLY A 69 17.30 22.78 -50.92
N ASP A 70 16.72 21.99 -51.83
CA ASP A 70 16.01 22.49 -53.00
C ASP A 70 14.84 23.43 -52.60
N PRO A 71 14.74 24.65 -53.13
CA PRO A 71 13.59 25.53 -52.91
C PRO A 71 12.25 24.91 -53.33
N ALA A 72 12.25 23.94 -54.25
CA ALA A 72 11.07 23.19 -54.68
C ALA A 72 10.80 21.93 -53.84
N ALA A 73 11.48 21.75 -52.70
CA ALA A 73 11.30 20.58 -51.86
C ALA A 73 9.85 20.42 -51.39
N THR A 74 9.35 19.19 -51.44
CA THR A 74 7.95 18.86 -51.17
C THR A 74 7.74 18.41 -49.72
N PRO A 75 6.51 18.47 -49.20
CA PRO A 75 6.16 17.89 -47.90
C PRO A 75 6.42 16.39 -47.82
N LEU A 76 6.25 15.66 -48.93
CA LEU A 76 6.53 14.22 -49.01
C LEU A 76 8.03 13.92 -48.91
N GLY A 77 8.89 14.71 -49.57
CA GLY A 77 10.34 14.61 -49.41
C GLY A 77 10.81 14.87 -47.97
N ALA A 78 10.26 15.90 -47.32
CA ALA A 78 10.54 16.21 -45.91
C ALA A 78 10.13 15.05 -44.97
N ALA A 79 8.94 14.49 -45.17
CA ALA A 79 8.44 13.35 -44.42
C ALA A 79 9.31 12.09 -44.63
N ALA A 80 9.72 11.82 -45.86
CA ALA A 80 10.56 10.68 -46.21
C ALA A 80 11.92 10.72 -45.49
N VAL A 81 12.54 11.90 -45.40
CA VAL A 81 13.80 12.08 -44.69
C VAL A 81 13.65 11.77 -43.20
N VAL A 82 12.63 12.33 -42.53
CA VAL A 82 12.37 12.02 -41.12
C VAL A 82 12.10 10.54 -40.92
N GLN A 83 11.37 9.90 -41.85
CA GLN A 83 11.06 8.49 -41.77
C GLN A 83 12.29 7.57 -41.92
N ALA A 84 13.30 7.97 -42.70
CA ALA A 84 14.58 7.27 -42.75
C ALA A 84 15.35 7.38 -41.42
N ILE A 85 15.47 8.59 -40.87
CA ILE A 85 16.18 8.83 -39.60
C ILE A 85 15.55 8.02 -38.47
N SER A 86 14.22 7.95 -38.47
CA SER A 86 13.45 7.27 -37.46
C SER A 86 13.68 5.76 -37.41
N GLY A 87 13.91 5.14 -38.57
CA GLY A 87 14.41 3.77 -38.63
C GLY A 87 15.68 3.62 -37.78
N VAL A 88 16.66 4.49 -37.97
CA VAL A 88 18.00 4.32 -37.38
C VAL A 88 18.04 4.61 -35.87
N LEU A 89 17.34 5.62 -35.38
CA LEU A 89 17.42 6.10 -33.99
C LEU A 89 16.95 5.08 -32.92
N GLY A 90 16.07 4.14 -33.27
CA GLY A 90 15.47 3.21 -32.32
C GLY A 90 14.46 3.85 -31.35
N TRP A 91 13.85 3.02 -30.48
CA TRP A 91 12.68 3.43 -29.69
C TRP A 91 12.98 4.49 -28.61
N ALA A 92 14.15 4.42 -27.96
CA ALA A 92 14.48 5.28 -26.82
C ALA A 92 14.71 6.75 -27.18
N ARG A 93 14.98 7.05 -28.46
CA ARG A 93 15.38 8.39 -28.95
C ARG A 93 14.36 9.03 -29.89
N LEU A 94 13.19 8.41 -30.02
CA LEU A 94 12.12 8.80 -30.91
C LEU A 94 11.62 10.24 -30.70
N ASP A 95 11.60 10.69 -29.45
CA ASP A 95 11.08 12.01 -29.08
C ASP A 95 11.94 13.16 -29.60
N GLU A 96 13.20 12.90 -29.98
CA GLU A 96 14.08 13.86 -30.63
C GLU A 96 13.50 14.33 -31.98
N LEU A 97 12.80 13.43 -32.70
CA LEU A 97 12.23 13.72 -34.01
C LEU A 97 11.02 14.67 -33.97
N GLN A 98 10.45 14.94 -32.79
CA GLN A 98 9.42 15.97 -32.65
C GLN A 98 9.93 17.38 -33.01
N ALA A 99 11.26 17.57 -32.99
CA ALA A 99 11.91 18.82 -33.37
C ALA A 99 11.64 19.21 -34.83
N PHE A 100 11.37 18.24 -35.71
CA PHE A 100 11.11 18.49 -37.13
C PHE A 100 9.85 19.31 -37.39
N GLY A 101 8.84 19.27 -36.51
CA GLY A 101 7.66 20.13 -36.62
C GLY A 101 8.01 21.63 -36.55
N ASP A 102 8.91 22.00 -35.64
CA ASP A 102 9.41 23.39 -35.52
C ASP A 102 10.37 23.73 -36.67
N HIS A 103 11.22 22.78 -37.09
CA HIS A 103 12.14 22.96 -38.22
C HIS A 103 11.39 23.23 -39.54
N TRP A 104 10.34 22.46 -39.85
CA TRP A 104 9.54 22.67 -41.05
C TRP A 104 8.79 23.99 -41.01
N ARG A 105 8.25 24.35 -39.84
CA ARG A 105 7.52 25.61 -39.66
C ARG A 105 8.42 26.83 -39.82
N ASP A 106 9.64 26.77 -39.30
CA ASP A 106 10.66 27.82 -39.43
C ASP A 106 11.05 28.05 -40.89
N ARG A 107 11.32 26.96 -41.62
CA ARG A 107 11.95 27.03 -42.95
C ARG A 107 10.94 27.15 -44.10
N HIS A 108 9.74 26.59 -43.95
CA HIS A 108 8.76 26.47 -45.04
C HIS A 108 7.35 26.95 -44.66
N GLY A 109 7.13 27.38 -43.41
CA GLY A 109 5.83 27.86 -42.94
C GLY A 109 4.89 26.75 -42.43
N LEU A 110 3.76 27.18 -41.85
CA LEU A 110 2.84 26.31 -41.12
C LEU A 110 2.10 25.31 -42.03
N ALA A 111 1.65 25.75 -43.21
CA ALA A 111 0.95 24.90 -44.18
C ALA A 111 1.84 23.73 -44.67
N PHE A 112 3.12 24.01 -44.94
CA PHE A 112 4.09 22.98 -45.31
C PHE A 112 4.34 21.99 -44.17
N ALA A 113 4.55 22.48 -42.95
CA ALA A 113 4.78 21.64 -41.78
C ALA A 113 3.59 20.70 -41.49
N ALA A 114 2.37 21.19 -41.66
CA ALA A 114 1.15 20.40 -41.52
C ALA A 114 1.05 19.31 -42.60
N ALA A 115 1.26 19.66 -43.88
CA ALA A 115 1.26 18.70 -44.97
C ALA A 115 2.37 17.63 -44.82
N ALA A 116 3.57 18.03 -44.36
CA ALA A 116 4.69 17.09 -44.15
C ALA A 116 4.39 16.12 -43.01
N THR A 117 3.75 16.60 -41.93
CA THR A 117 3.31 15.76 -40.81
C THR A 117 2.22 14.76 -41.26
N ALA A 118 1.29 15.18 -42.12
CA ALA A 118 0.30 14.29 -42.70
C ALA A 118 0.95 13.22 -43.61
N GLN A 119 1.91 13.61 -44.45
CA GLN A 119 2.66 12.66 -45.29
C GLN A 119 3.49 11.67 -44.46
N LEU A 120 4.06 12.11 -43.32
CA LEU A 120 4.80 11.22 -42.41
C LEU A 120 3.93 10.06 -41.91
N ALA A 121 2.66 10.33 -41.60
CA ALA A 121 1.70 9.30 -41.18
C ALA A 121 1.30 8.32 -42.30
N ALA A 122 1.61 8.65 -43.56
CA ALA A 122 1.37 7.78 -44.72
C ALA A 122 2.59 6.91 -45.10
N LEU A 123 3.75 7.14 -44.47
CA LEU A 123 5.00 6.44 -44.78
C LEU A 123 5.37 5.40 -43.72
N TYR A 124 5.96 4.29 -44.17
CA TYR A 124 6.40 3.18 -43.32
C TYR A 124 7.89 2.88 -43.52
N PRO A 125 8.70 2.78 -42.45
CA PRO A 125 10.05 2.26 -42.51
C PRO A 125 9.96 0.72 -42.46
N GLY A 126 10.51 0.01 -43.43
CA GLY A 126 10.44 -1.47 -43.47
C GLY A 126 10.96 -2.18 -42.21
N GLU A 127 10.69 -3.48 -42.07
CA GLU A 127 11.07 -4.32 -40.93
C GLU A 127 12.60 -4.31 -40.62
N PHE A 128 12.97 -4.52 -39.34
CA PHE A 128 14.34 -4.41 -38.83
C PHE A 128 15.32 -5.39 -39.52
N ALA A 129 16.08 -4.90 -40.51
CA ALA A 129 17.23 -5.58 -41.10
C ALA A 129 18.32 -4.56 -41.47
N VAL A 130 19.49 -5.06 -41.88
CA VAL A 130 20.72 -4.29 -42.19
C VAL A 130 20.53 -3.24 -43.31
N SER A 131 19.39 -3.25 -44.02
CA SER A 131 18.99 -2.22 -45.00
C SER A 131 17.49 -1.90 -44.91
N ARG A 132 17.10 -0.62 -44.83
CA ARG A 132 15.72 -0.19 -44.52
C ARG A 132 15.07 0.60 -45.67
N PRO A 133 14.01 0.09 -46.33
CA PRO A 133 13.23 0.89 -47.26
C PRO A 133 12.26 1.85 -46.56
N ILE A 134 11.92 2.93 -47.25
CA ILE A 134 10.70 3.73 -47.02
C ILE A 134 9.64 3.34 -48.06
N THR A 135 8.44 2.97 -47.61
CA THR A 135 7.30 2.58 -48.48
C THR A 135 6.05 3.38 -48.16
N ARG A 136 5.15 3.51 -49.16
CA ARG A 136 3.79 4.03 -48.95
C ARG A 136 2.93 3.01 -48.22
N GLY A 137 2.03 3.50 -47.38
CA GLY A 137 1.04 2.68 -46.71
C GLY A 137 1.64 2.02 -45.48
N VAL A 138 1.09 2.39 -44.33
CA VAL A 138 1.29 1.63 -43.09
C VAL A 138 0.39 0.39 -43.21
N PRO A 139 0.92 -0.85 -43.15
CA PRO A 139 0.09 -2.05 -43.12
C PRO A 139 -1.03 -1.88 -42.08
N GLU A 140 -2.27 -2.31 -42.34
CA GLU A 140 -3.36 -2.06 -41.38
C GLU A 140 -3.07 -2.67 -39.98
N ARG A 141 -2.29 -3.75 -39.93
CA ARG A 141 -1.76 -4.35 -38.68
C ARG A 141 -0.78 -3.45 -37.91
N ASP A 142 -0.14 -2.52 -38.60
CA ASP A 142 0.86 -1.58 -38.12
C ASP A 142 0.33 -0.14 -38.10
N ALA A 143 -0.97 0.10 -38.34
CA ALA A 143 -1.60 1.42 -38.44
C ALA A 143 -1.33 2.33 -37.21
N THR A 144 -0.89 1.74 -36.11
CA THR A 144 -0.55 2.37 -34.83
C THR A 144 0.93 2.22 -34.48
N GLY A 145 1.75 1.87 -35.47
CA GLY A 145 3.17 1.63 -35.35
C GLY A 145 3.99 2.92 -35.21
N TYR A 146 5.30 2.73 -35.28
CA TYR A 146 6.33 3.73 -35.02
C TYR A 146 6.05 5.10 -35.69
N SER A 147 5.71 5.12 -36.99
CA SER A 147 5.53 6.37 -37.76
C SER A 147 4.29 7.16 -37.34
N THR A 148 3.17 6.47 -37.13
CA THR A 148 1.90 7.12 -36.78
C THR A 148 2.01 7.79 -35.41
N ALA A 149 2.64 7.13 -34.43
CA ALA A 149 2.84 7.69 -33.09
C ALA A 149 3.69 8.98 -33.13
N LEU A 150 4.76 9.00 -33.92
CA LEU A 150 5.58 10.19 -34.12
C LEU A 150 4.78 11.32 -34.79
N ALA A 151 4.04 11.01 -35.86
CA ALA A 151 3.22 11.99 -36.57
C ALA A 151 2.15 12.60 -35.66
N VAL A 152 1.48 11.81 -34.81
CA VAL A 152 0.51 12.30 -33.81
C VAL A 152 1.17 13.26 -32.81
N LYS A 153 2.38 12.96 -32.32
CA LYS A 153 3.11 13.85 -31.39
C LYS A 153 3.44 15.20 -32.05
N ILE A 154 3.87 15.19 -33.31
CA ILE A 154 4.11 16.42 -34.09
C ILE A 154 2.78 17.15 -34.33
N ALA A 155 1.72 16.43 -34.70
CA ALA A 155 0.38 16.97 -34.96
C ALA A 155 -0.22 17.67 -33.73
N TYR A 156 -0.06 17.11 -32.52
CA TYR A 156 -0.49 17.76 -31.28
C TYR A 156 0.20 19.11 -31.05
N ARG A 157 1.49 19.22 -31.36
CA ARG A 157 2.22 20.50 -31.30
C ARG A 157 1.73 21.47 -32.36
N LEU A 158 1.59 21.01 -33.60
CA LEU A 158 1.15 21.85 -34.72
C LEU A 158 -0.29 22.31 -34.57
N ARG A 159 -1.19 21.51 -34.00
CA ARG A 159 -2.59 21.88 -33.73
C ARG A 159 -2.70 23.19 -32.96
N VAL A 160 -1.80 23.44 -31.98
CA VAL A 160 -1.79 24.71 -31.23
C VAL A 160 -1.49 25.90 -32.16
N ALA A 161 -0.54 25.74 -33.08
CA ALA A 161 -0.22 26.77 -34.07
C ALA A 161 -1.32 26.95 -35.13
N VAL A 162 -1.95 25.86 -35.57
CA VAL A 162 -3.08 25.88 -36.52
C VAL A 162 -4.30 26.54 -35.89
N ALA A 163 -4.61 26.24 -34.64
CA ALA A 163 -5.73 26.85 -33.91
C ALA A 163 -5.52 28.36 -33.66
N ALA A 164 -4.26 28.78 -33.49
CA ALA A 164 -3.87 30.19 -33.32
C ALA A 164 -3.70 30.96 -34.64
N ALA A 165 -3.77 30.28 -35.79
CA ALA A 165 -3.48 30.86 -37.09
C ALA A 165 -4.52 31.93 -37.48
N SER A 166 -4.08 32.92 -38.25
CA SER A 166 -4.99 33.88 -38.88
C SER A 166 -5.99 33.14 -39.78
N PRO A 167 -7.18 33.70 -40.07
CA PRO A 167 -8.13 33.08 -40.98
C PRO A 167 -7.54 32.72 -42.35
N GLU A 168 -6.61 33.53 -42.86
CA GLU A 168 -5.91 33.31 -44.12
C GLU A 168 -4.91 32.14 -44.02
N ASP A 169 -4.05 32.14 -43.00
CA ASP A 169 -3.06 31.06 -42.78
C ASP A 169 -3.76 29.72 -42.49
N TYR A 170 -4.88 29.75 -41.76
CA TYR A 170 -5.69 28.55 -41.52
C TYR A 170 -6.26 28.00 -42.83
N ALA A 171 -6.79 28.85 -43.71
CA ALA A 171 -7.29 28.42 -45.02
C ALA A 171 -6.17 27.79 -45.87
N GLN A 172 -4.96 28.35 -45.82
CA GLN A 172 -3.79 27.75 -46.48
C GLN A 172 -3.40 26.38 -45.91
N VAL A 173 -3.43 26.24 -44.57
CA VAL A 173 -3.19 24.95 -43.90
C VAL A 173 -4.24 23.92 -44.31
N VAL A 174 -5.53 24.27 -44.27
CA VAL A 174 -6.64 23.38 -44.68
C VAL A 174 -6.50 22.97 -46.15
N ALA A 175 -6.18 23.91 -47.04
CA ALA A 175 -5.94 23.61 -48.45
C ALA A 175 -4.75 22.64 -48.65
N ALA A 176 -3.64 22.87 -47.93
CA ALA A 176 -2.46 22.01 -47.99
C ALA A 176 -2.74 20.60 -47.44
N LEU A 177 -3.49 20.49 -46.34
CA LEU A 177 -3.91 19.20 -45.78
C LEU A 177 -4.89 18.46 -46.71
N ALA A 178 -5.84 19.18 -47.33
CA ALA A 178 -6.78 18.61 -48.29
C ALA A 178 -6.06 18.06 -49.54
N ALA A 179 -5.01 18.73 -50.02
CA ALA A 179 -4.22 18.30 -51.18
C ALA A 179 -3.47 16.97 -50.94
N VAL A 180 -3.15 16.64 -49.69
CA VAL A 180 -2.45 15.39 -49.32
C VAL A 180 -3.36 14.37 -48.64
N ARG A 181 -4.67 14.61 -48.57
CA ARG A 181 -5.65 13.75 -47.88
C ARG A 181 -6.05 12.55 -48.73
N GLU A 182 -5.21 11.51 -48.75
CA GLU A 182 -5.44 10.26 -49.50
C GLU A 182 -6.26 9.24 -48.70
N GLU A 183 -6.39 7.99 -49.15
CA GLU A 183 -7.20 6.92 -48.51
C GLU A 183 -6.61 6.33 -47.21
N SER A 184 -5.39 6.70 -46.82
CA SER A 184 -4.70 6.17 -45.63
C SER A 184 -5.41 6.59 -44.33
N LEU A 185 -5.84 5.60 -43.52
CA LEU A 185 -6.51 5.86 -42.24
C LEU A 185 -5.61 6.64 -41.25
N PRO A 186 -4.35 6.25 -40.99
CA PRO A 186 -3.46 7.00 -40.10
C PRO A 186 -3.25 8.46 -40.52
N GLN A 187 -3.08 8.70 -41.83
CA GLN A 187 -2.93 10.04 -42.38
C GLN A 187 -4.18 10.88 -42.15
N ARG A 188 -5.37 10.35 -42.47
CA ARG A 188 -6.65 11.05 -42.24
C ARG A 188 -6.87 11.37 -40.76
N THR A 189 -6.51 10.45 -39.86
CA THR A 189 -6.57 10.69 -38.41
C THR A 189 -5.66 11.85 -38.02
N VAL A 190 -4.39 11.87 -38.48
CA VAL A 190 -3.44 12.95 -38.19
C VAL A 190 -3.89 14.30 -38.77
N ILE A 191 -4.49 14.30 -39.96
CA ILE A 191 -5.10 15.49 -40.57
C ILE A 191 -6.22 16.04 -39.68
N SER A 192 -7.17 15.20 -39.25
CA SER A 192 -8.25 15.62 -38.35
C SER A 192 -7.75 16.12 -37.00
N VAL A 193 -6.63 15.59 -36.50
CA VAL A 193 -5.97 16.09 -35.27
C VAL A 193 -5.45 17.51 -35.46
N MET A 194 -4.80 17.81 -36.58
CA MET A 194 -4.25 19.16 -36.83
C MET A 194 -5.33 20.20 -37.15
N ALA A 195 -6.41 19.79 -37.84
CA ALA A 195 -7.55 20.63 -38.21
C ALA A 195 -8.85 20.15 -37.53
N PRO A 196 -8.96 20.27 -36.20
CA PRO A 196 -10.11 19.72 -35.45
C PRO A 196 -11.43 20.45 -35.76
N ASP A 197 -11.36 21.70 -36.24
CA ASP A 197 -12.53 22.52 -36.58
C ASP A 197 -13.18 22.13 -37.93
N GLU A 198 -12.49 21.34 -38.76
CA GLU A 198 -13.09 20.68 -39.94
C GLU A 198 -13.87 19.43 -39.49
N THR A 199 -14.97 19.62 -38.75
CA THR A 199 -15.70 18.52 -38.08
C THR A 199 -16.18 17.45 -39.05
N GLY A 200 -16.56 17.82 -40.27
CA GLY A 200 -16.93 16.85 -41.32
C GLY A 200 -15.79 15.89 -41.69
N TRP A 201 -14.52 16.32 -41.62
CA TRP A 201 -13.39 15.42 -41.83
C TRP A 201 -13.23 14.43 -40.68
N ALA A 202 -13.46 14.89 -39.44
CA ALA A 202 -13.41 14.06 -38.24
C ALA A 202 -14.55 13.03 -38.22
N GLU A 203 -15.78 13.43 -38.51
CA GLU A 203 -16.95 12.55 -38.59
C GLU A 203 -16.79 11.46 -39.66
N GLU A 204 -16.26 11.82 -40.83
CA GLU A 204 -15.97 10.87 -41.91
C GLU A 204 -14.96 9.80 -41.47
N ILE A 205 -13.83 10.20 -40.88
CA ILE A 205 -12.79 9.24 -40.47
C ILE A 205 -13.23 8.40 -39.25
N ILE A 206 -13.96 8.99 -38.30
CA ILE A 206 -14.54 8.26 -37.16
C ILE A 206 -15.48 7.17 -37.67
N SER A 207 -16.37 7.49 -38.61
CA SER A 207 -17.28 6.52 -39.22
C SER A 207 -16.53 5.38 -39.91
N ARG A 208 -15.44 5.67 -40.62
CA ARG A 208 -14.59 4.65 -41.25
C ARG A 208 -13.88 3.77 -40.23
N VAL A 209 -13.32 4.35 -39.17
CA VAL A 209 -12.55 3.62 -38.15
C VAL A 209 -13.45 2.76 -37.23
N LEU A 210 -14.68 3.21 -36.95
CA LEU A 210 -15.66 2.45 -36.15
C LEU A 210 -16.11 1.13 -36.82
N THR A 211 -15.91 0.97 -38.13
CA THR A 211 -16.19 -0.28 -38.86
C THR A 211 -15.02 -1.27 -38.85
N ARG A 212 -13.89 -0.94 -38.19
CA ARG A 212 -12.66 -1.74 -38.18
C ARG A 212 -12.31 -2.21 -36.76
N HIS A 213 -12.06 -3.50 -36.57
CA HIS A 213 -11.76 -4.05 -35.24
C HIS A 213 -10.28 -3.90 -34.81
N HIS A 214 -9.34 -3.89 -35.76
CA HIS A 214 -7.88 -3.98 -35.52
C HIS A 214 -7.14 -2.63 -35.49
N VAL A 215 -7.82 -1.52 -35.20
CA VAL A 215 -7.22 -0.17 -35.19
C VAL A 215 -7.45 0.63 -33.89
N PRO A 216 -7.19 0.04 -32.69
CA PRO A 216 -7.54 0.65 -31.41
C PRO A 216 -6.88 2.02 -31.15
N ALA A 217 -5.61 2.23 -31.54
CA ALA A 217 -4.96 3.51 -31.26
C ALA A 217 -5.45 4.67 -32.15
N LEU A 218 -5.98 4.38 -33.34
CA LEU A 218 -6.64 5.41 -34.15
C LEU A 218 -7.95 5.86 -33.49
N LYS A 219 -8.75 4.92 -32.99
CA LYS A 219 -9.97 5.23 -32.20
C LYS A 219 -9.64 6.09 -30.99
N LEU A 220 -8.59 5.72 -30.26
CA LEU A 220 -8.09 6.48 -29.12
C LEU A 220 -7.67 7.90 -29.50
N THR A 221 -6.94 8.06 -30.61
CA THR A 221 -6.51 9.38 -31.10
C THR A 221 -7.72 10.24 -31.50
N LEU A 222 -8.76 9.64 -32.08
CA LEU A 222 -9.97 10.33 -32.51
C LEU A 222 -10.84 10.87 -31.37
N LEU A 223 -10.65 10.39 -30.13
CA LEU A 223 -11.25 11.01 -28.94
C LEU A 223 -10.80 12.46 -28.76
N THR A 224 -9.67 12.88 -29.34
CA THR A 224 -9.17 14.26 -29.26
C THR A 224 -9.83 15.23 -30.25
N VAL A 225 -10.67 14.75 -31.16
CA VAL A 225 -11.30 15.55 -32.23
C VAL A 225 -12.81 15.40 -32.32
N VAL A 226 -13.39 14.33 -31.75
CA VAL A 226 -14.84 14.15 -31.70
C VAL A 226 -15.50 15.28 -30.92
N ALA A 227 -16.66 15.74 -31.40
CA ALA A 227 -17.49 16.76 -30.76
C ALA A 227 -18.96 16.32 -30.61
N ASP A 228 -19.39 15.35 -31.42
CA ASP A 228 -20.72 14.74 -31.34
C ASP A 228 -20.79 13.69 -30.22
N GLY A 229 -21.85 13.74 -29.41
CA GLY A 229 -22.04 12.87 -28.25
C GLY A 229 -22.25 11.40 -28.60
N ASP A 230 -22.97 11.11 -29.69
CA ASP A 230 -23.29 9.73 -30.10
C ASP A 230 -22.05 9.05 -30.69
N LEU A 231 -21.30 9.76 -31.54
CA LEU A 231 -20.01 9.28 -32.05
C LEU A 231 -18.98 9.12 -30.93
N ALA A 232 -19.00 10.02 -29.93
CA ALA A 232 -18.16 9.92 -28.75
C ALA A 232 -18.43 8.65 -27.94
N LEU A 233 -19.71 8.32 -27.68
CA LEU A 233 -20.09 7.08 -27.00
C LEU A 233 -19.64 5.84 -27.80
N ARG A 234 -19.89 5.80 -29.11
CA ARG A 234 -19.48 4.68 -29.96
C ARG A 234 -17.97 4.47 -30.03
N LEU A 235 -17.18 5.55 -29.96
CA LEU A 235 -15.73 5.46 -29.83
C LEU A 235 -15.34 4.93 -28.45
N ALA A 236 -16.00 5.39 -27.38
CA ALA A 236 -15.76 4.91 -26.02
C ALA A 236 -15.98 3.40 -25.90
N GLU A 237 -17.08 2.88 -26.43
CA GLU A 237 -17.43 1.45 -26.47
C GLU A 237 -16.42 0.55 -27.20
N GLN A 238 -15.57 1.15 -28.05
CA GLN A 238 -14.54 0.42 -28.81
C GLN A 238 -13.11 0.76 -28.37
N THR A 239 -12.94 1.44 -27.24
CA THR A 239 -11.64 1.81 -26.67
C THR A 239 -11.50 1.32 -25.24
N SER A 240 -10.29 0.90 -24.87
CA SER A 240 -10.02 0.39 -23.54
C SER A 240 -10.02 1.52 -22.49
N VAL A 241 -10.64 1.28 -21.33
CA VAL A 241 -10.61 2.19 -20.18
C VAL A 241 -9.19 2.59 -19.79
N TYR A 242 -8.25 1.63 -19.77
CA TYR A 242 -6.86 1.90 -19.44
C TYR A 242 -6.26 2.91 -20.42
N GLN A 243 -6.46 2.71 -21.73
CA GLN A 243 -5.90 3.59 -22.75
C GLN A 243 -6.50 5.00 -22.69
N ALA A 244 -7.83 5.11 -22.50
CA ALA A 244 -8.52 6.39 -22.41
C ALA A 244 -8.12 7.21 -21.17
N THR A 245 -7.78 6.54 -20.06
CA THR A 245 -7.51 7.19 -18.76
C THR A 245 -6.03 7.33 -18.42
N HIS A 246 -5.14 6.60 -19.10
CA HIS A 246 -3.70 6.67 -18.87
C HIS A 246 -3.13 8.04 -19.28
N ASP A 247 -3.57 8.56 -20.43
CA ASP A 247 -3.15 9.88 -20.94
C ASP A 247 -4.19 10.97 -20.63
N SER A 248 -3.84 11.86 -19.68
CA SER A 248 -4.67 13.01 -19.31
C SER A 248 -4.97 13.96 -20.47
N GLN A 249 -4.08 14.05 -21.47
CA GLN A 249 -4.31 14.91 -22.63
C GLN A 249 -5.49 14.43 -23.47
N ILE A 250 -5.61 13.10 -23.65
CA ILE A 250 -6.71 12.49 -24.42
C ILE A 250 -8.02 12.68 -23.68
N LEU A 251 -8.09 12.26 -22.41
CA LEU A 251 -9.31 12.33 -21.60
C LEU A 251 -9.83 13.77 -21.47
N TYR A 252 -8.97 14.72 -21.15
CA TYR A 252 -9.42 16.10 -20.94
C TYR A 252 -9.74 16.81 -22.25
N THR A 253 -9.03 16.52 -23.34
CA THR A 253 -9.41 17.04 -24.66
C THR A 253 -10.75 16.47 -25.12
N PHE A 254 -11.02 15.19 -24.87
CA PHE A 254 -12.30 14.55 -25.17
C PHE A 254 -13.46 15.25 -24.45
N VAL A 255 -13.34 15.43 -23.14
CA VAL A 255 -14.37 16.10 -22.32
C VAL A 255 -14.53 17.56 -22.71
N ALA A 256 -13.43 18.26 -22.99
CA ALA A 256 -13.47 19.64 -23.46
C ALA A 256 -14.12 19.77 -24.84
N GLY A 257 -13.95 18.77 -25.73
CA GLY A 257 -14.49 18.77 -27.08
C GLY A 257 -15.97 18.41 -27.16
N VAL A 258 -16.42 17.44 -26.35
CA VAL A 258 -17.80 16.92 -26.35
C VAL A 258 -18.68 17.63 -25.32
N GLY A 259 -18.10 18.12 -24.22
CA GLY A 259 -18.82 18.78 -23.13
C GLY A 259 -19.70 17.82 -22.33
N ASP A 260 -20.87 18.27 -21.91
CA ASP A 260 -21.80 17.52 -21.06
C ASP A 260 -22.29 16.22 -21.73
N ALA A 261 -22.31 16.18 -23.06
CA ALA A 261 -22.65 14.98 -23.84
C ALA A 261 -21.60 13.85 -23.71
N ALA A 262 -20.47 14.09 -23.04
CA ALA A 262 -19.47 13.06 -22.74
C ALA A 262 -19.90 12.12 -21.58
N VAL A 263 -20.92 12.49 -20.79
CA VAL A 263 -21.33 11.72 -19.60
C VAL A 263 -21.60 10.24 -19.91
N PRO A 264 -22.36 9.86 -20.96
CA PRO A 264 -22.57 8.45 -21.30
C PRO A 264 -21.27 7.67 -21.56
N ALA A 265 -20.32 8.26 -22.28
CA ALA A 265 -19.02 7.66 -22.57
C ALA A 265 -18.18 7.47 -21.29
N LEU A 266 -18.16 8.47 -20.41
CA LEU A 266 -17.46 8.40 -19.13
C LEU A 266 -18.07 7.36 -18.20
N VAL A 267 -19.40 7.26 -18.18
CA VAL A 267 -20.14 6.26 -17.42
C VAL A 267 -19.84 4.86 -17.94
N HIS A 268 -19.83 4.67 -19.26
CA HIS A 268 -19.47 3.40 -19.89
C HIS A 268 -18.06 2.95 -19.44
N TRP A 269 -17.05 3.81 -19.56
CA TRP A 269 -15.69 3.48 -19.10
C TRP A 269 -15.60 3.28 -17.58
N PHE A 270 -16.41 3.99 -16.80
CA PHE A 270 -16.45 3.82 -15.36
C PHE A 270 -17.04 2.46 -14.98
N ASP A 271 -18.03 1.97 -15.73
CA ASP A 271 -18.67 0.68 -15.47
C ASP A 271 -17.81 -0.53 -15.83
N GLU A 272 -16.87 -0.38 -16.74
CA GLU A 272 -15.89 -1.40 -17.13
C GLU A 272 -14.73 -1.57 -16.12
N GLN A 273 -14.07 -2.74 -16.13
CA GLN A 273 -12.88 -2.97 -15.30
C GLN A 273 -11.70 -2.12 -15.79
N GLY A 274 -11.12 -1.32 -14.90
CA GLY A 274 -9.99 -0.45 -15.20
C GLY A 274 -8.99 -0.34 -14.04
N SER A 275 -7.87 0.35 -14.27
CA SER A 275 -6.89 0.61 -13.22
C SER A 275 -7.46 1.54 -12.14
N ALA A 276 -6.97 1.42 -10.89
CA ALA A 276 -7.42 2.28 -9.79
C ALA A 276 -7.20 3.78 -10.07
N ASP A 277 -6.09 4.15 -10.72
CA ASP A 277 -5.83 5.54 -11.14
C ASP A 277 -6.82 6.00 -12.21
N GLY A 278 -7.11 5.15 -13.20
CA GLY A 278 -8.07 5.45 -14.25
C GLY A 278 -9.48 5.68 -13.72
N GLN A 279 -9.95 4.80 -12.83
CA GLN A 279 -11.24 4.92 -12.15
C GLN A 279 -11.34 6.22 -11.34
N LYS A 280 -10.26 6.60 -10.64
CA LYS A 280 -10.18 7.88 -9.90
C LYS A 280 -10.27 9.09 -10.84
N LYS A 281 -9.62 9.05 -12.00
CA LYS A 281 -9.69 10.13 -13.01
C LYS A 281 -11.10 10.28 -13.57
N LEU A 282 -11.78 9.19 -13.92
CA LEU A 282 -13.16 9.21 -14.42
C LEU A 282 -14.12 9.82 -13.40
N LEU A 283 -13.99 9.44 -12.12
CA LEU A 283 -14.78 10.04 -11.03
C LEU A 283 -14.55 11.55 -10.90
N ALA A 284 -13.29 11.99 -10.95
CA ALA A 284 -12.97 13.41 -10.88
C ALA A 284 -13.56 14.19 -12.06
N VAL A 285 -13.53 13.61 -13.27
CA VAL A 285 -14.13 14.22 -14.46
C VAL A 285 -15.66 14.30 -14.34
N LEU A 286 -16.33 13.20 -13.98
CA LEU A 286 -17.78 13.16 -13.76
C LEU A 286 -18.22 14.17 -12.68
N ALA A 287 -17.47 14.27 -11.58
CA ALA A 287 -17.69 15.25 -10.52
C ALA A 287 -17.47 16.71 -10.97
N THR A 288 -16.74 16.92 -12.08
CA THR A 288 -16.43 18.26 -12.61
C THR A 288 -17.47 18.74 -13.62
N ILE A 289 -18.04 17.84 -14.45
CA ILE A 289 -19.04 18.18 -15.49
C ILE A 289 -20.24 18.93 -14.89
N GLY A 290 -20.58 18.66 -13.63
CA GLY A 290 -21.43 19.55 -12.85
C GLY A 290 -22.86 19.67 -13.39
N THR A 291 -23.37 18.64 -14.07
CA THR A 291 -24.77 18.50 -14.47
C THR A 291 -25.53 17.57 -13.53
N ASP A 292 -26.86 17.61 -13.58
CA ASP A 292 -27.70 16.70 -12.78
C ASP A 292 -27.56 15.26 -13.25
N GLU A 293 -27.41 15.04 -14.57
CA GLU A 293 -27.20 13.73 -15.18
C GLU A 293 -25.89 13.10 -14.70
N ALA A 294 -24.81 13.88 -14.64
CA ALA A 294 -23.52 13.41 -14.11
C ALA A 294 -23.61 13.05 -12.63
N PHE A 295 -24.31 13.87 -11.82
CA PHE A 295 -24.47 13.60 -10.39
C PHE A 295 -25.41 12.42 -10.13
N ALA A 296 -26.51 12.30 -10.87
CA ALA A 296 -27.39 11.14 -10.83
C ALA A 296 -26.65 9.85 -11.23
N ALA A 297 -25.79 9.90 -12.25
CA ALA A 297 -24.96 8.76 -12.63
C ALA A 297 -24.00 8.30 -11.52
N LEU A 298 -23.49 9.24 -10.70
CA LEU A 298 -22.71 8.91 -9.49
C LEU A 298 -23.62 8.31 -8.40
N VAL A 299 -24.78 8.90 -8.12
CA VAL A 299 -25.75 8.38 -7.13
C VAL A 299 -26.19 6.95 -7.49
N GLU A 300 -26.39 6.67 -8.77
CA GLU A 300 -26.72 5.34 -9.31
C GLU A 300 -25.58 4.32 -9.17
N ARG A 301 -24.41 4.71 -8.65
CA ARG A 301 -23.26 3.84 -8.41
C ARG A 301 -22.70 3.97 -7.00
N LEU A 302 -23.51 4.46 -6.06
CA LEU A 302 -23.16 4.63 -4.64
C LEU A 302 -22.69 3.33 -3.94
N ASP A 303 -23.04 2.17 -4.48
CA ASP A 303 -22.56 0.86 -4.05
C ASP A 303 -21.06 0.65 -4.31
N ARG A 304 -20.45 1.44 -5.20
CA ARG A 304 -19.02 1.38 -5.48
C ARG A 304 -18.23 2.23 -4.47
N PRO A 305 -17.25 1.65 -3.74
CA PRO A 305 -16.54 2.33 -2.66
C PRO A 305 -15.85 3.64 -3.05
N GLN A 306 -15.45 3.78 -4.32
CA GLN A 306 -14.73 4.97 -4.80
C GLN A 306 -15.64 6.17 -5.04
N VAL A 307 -16.97 5.97 -5.16
CA VAL A 307 -17.94 7.00 -5.57
C VAL A 307 -18.30 7.94 -4.43
N ALA A 308 -18.34 7.45 -3.19
CA ALA A 308 -18.76 8.22 -2.01
C ALA A 308 -18.00 9.54 -1.85
N GLY A 309 -16.68 9.54 -2.07
CA GLY A 309 -15.86 10.75 -2.00
C GLY A 309 -16.12 11.76 -3.10
N ALA A 310 -16.44 11.29 -4.31
CA ALA A 310 -16.83 12.18 -5.41
C ALA A 310 -18.19 12.85 -5.12
N ILE A 311 -19.14 12.11 -4.54
CA ILE A 311 -20.43 12.66 -4.13
C ILE A 311 -20.26 13.67 -3.00
N ALA A 312 -19.43 13.38 -1.99
CA ALA A 312 -19.16 14.32 -0.91
C ALA A 312 -18.56 15.64 -1.44
N ASP A 313 -17.60 15.56 -2.36
CA ASP A 313 -16.98 16.75 -2.99
C ASP A 313 -18.00 17.55 -3.82
N VAL A 314 -18.81 16.89 -4.65
CA VAL A 314 -19.87 17.57 -5.42
C VAL A 314 -20.92 18.17 -4.49
N SER A 315 -21.28 17.48 -3.41
CA SER A 315 -22.27 17.97 -2.43
C SER A 315 -21.79 19.20 -1.66
N ALA A 316 -20.49 19.25 -1.33
CA ALA A 316 -19.90 20.44 -0.73
C ALA A 316 -19.88 21.64 -1.70
N ARG A 317 -19.61 21.40 -2.99
CA ARG A 317 -19.57 22.47 -4.02
C ARG A 317 -20.97 22.92 -4.49
N HIS A 318 -21.95 22.00 -4.50
CA HIS A 318 -23.30 22.22 -5.04
C HIS A 318 -24.37 21.63 -4.09
N PRO A 319 -24.53 22.18 -2.87
CA PRO A 319 -25.35 21.58 -1.82
C PRO A 319 -26.85 21.54 -2.16
N GLU A 320 -27.36 22.52 -2.92
CA GLU A 320 -28.75 22.51 -3.38
C GLU A 320 -29.04 21.33 -4.32
N ARG A 321 -28.15 21.08 -5.30
CA ARG A 321 -28.25 19.94 -6.21
C ARG A 321 -28.17 18.62 -5.44
N ALA A 322 -27.26 18.54 -4.47
CA ALA A 322 -27.11 17.34 -3.66
C ALA A 322 -28.41 17.00 -2.93
N LEU A 323 -29.03 17.96 -2.25
CA LEU A 323 -30.32 17.77 -1.58
C LEU A 323 -31.40 17.31 -2.57
N ARG A 324 -31.51 17.95 -3.74
CA ARG A 324 -32.53 17.60 -4.75
C ARG A 324 -32.33 16.22 -5.37
N VAL A 325 -31.12 15.90 -5.84
CA VAL A 325 -30.85 14.64 -6.54
C VAL A 325 -30.80 13.46 -5.55
N LEU A 326 -30.28 13.64 -4.33
CA LEU A 326 -30.32 12.60 -3.30
C LEU A 326 -31.76 12.30 -2.83
N ALA A 327 -32.60 13.34 -2.68
CA ALA A 327 -34.01 13.16 -2.35
C ALA A 327 -34.78 12.41 -3.45
N GLY A 328 -34.35 12.53 -4.71
CA GLY A 328 -34.90 11.80 -5.85
C GLY A 328 -34.53 10.31 -5.90
N SER A 329 -33.63 9.82 -5.04
CA SER A 329 -33.18 8.41 -5.06
C SER A 329 -33.71 7.63 -3.86
N GLU A 330 -34.24 6.43 -4.09
CA GLU A 330 -34.73 5.54 -3.04
C GLU A 330 -33.63 4.71 -2.37
N ARG A 331 -32.40 4.81 -2.88
CA ARG A 331 -31.32 3.95 -2.44
C ARG A 331 -30.97 4.25 -0.99
N PRO A 332 -30.81 3.23 -0.12
CA PRO A 332 -30.49 3.45 1.29
C PRO A 332 -29.24 4.33 1.52
N ALA A 333 -28.24 4.25 0.65
CA ALA A 333 -27.06 5.11 0.71
C ALA A 333 -27.35 6.58 0.38
N ALA A 334 -28.22 6.84 -0.61
CA ALA A 334 -28.63 8.18 -0.97
C ALA A 334 -29.47 8.84 0.14
N VAL A 335 -30.37 8.08 0.76
CA VAL A 335 -31.17 8.54 1.91
C VAL A 335 -30.30 8.87 3.12
N ARG A 336 -29.26 8.06 3.39
CA ARG A 336 -28.28 8.36 4.46
C ARG A 336 -27.51 9.64 4.17
N LEU A 337 -27.00 9.81 2.94
CA LEU A 337 -26.29 11.03 2.55
C LEU A 337 -27.20 12.25 2.56
N LEU A 338 -28.47 12.11 2.19
CA LEU A 338 -29.48 13.15 2.31
C LEU A 338 -29.61 13.62 3.77
N ARG A 339 -29.63 12.68 4.73
CA ARG A 339 -29.61 13.00 6.16
C ARG A 339 -28.36 13.80 6.55
N THR A 340 -27.17 13.37 6.15
CA THR A 340 -25.92 14.09 6.42
C THR A 340 -25.95 15.53 5.87
N GLN A 341 -26.43 15.71 4.63
CA GLN A 341 -26.54 17.03 4.01
C GLN A 341 -27.60 17.91 4.66
N ALA A 342 -28.74 17.35 5.05
CA ALA A 342 -29.84 18.08 5.70
C ALA A 342 -29.45 18.55 7.12
N VAL A 343 -28.82 17.69 7.92
CA VAL A 343 -28.32 18.03 9.27
C VAL A 343 -27.34 19.19 9.21
N SER A 344 -26.43 19.16 8.25
CA SER A 344 -25.37 20.16 8.14
C SER A 344 -25.88 21.52 7.65
N ARG A 345 -27.09 21.58 7.06
CA ARG A 345 -27.65 22.76 6.40
C ARG A 345 -29.18 22.80 6.50
N LEU A 346 -29.72 22.84 7.72
CA LEU A 346 -31.16 22.80 7.98
C LEU A 346 -31.94 23.91 7.23
N ASP A 347 -31.41 25.14 7.18
CA ASP A 347 -32.06 26.25 6.49
C ASP A 347 -32.17 26.02 4.97
N LEU A 348 -31.08 25.55 4.35
CA LEU A 348 -31.07 25.21 2.91
C LEU A 348 -31.95 24.00 2.60
N ALA A 349 -31.98 23.01 3.51
CA ALA A 349 -32.87 21.86 3.37
C ALA A 349 -34.35 22.29 3.39
N ALA A 350 -34.71 23.26 4.24
CA ALA A 350 -36.06 23.83 4.27
C ALA A 350 -36.39 24.60 2.97
N GLU A 351 -35.43 25.36 2.42
CA GLU A 351 -35.59 26.06 1.14
C GLU A 351 -35.79 25.10 -0.04
N VAL A 352 -34.93 24.07 -0.14
CA VAL A 352 -35.01 23.04 -1.18
C VAL A 352 -36.29 22.24 -1.06
N ARG A 353 -36.73 21.94 0.17
CA ARG A 353 -37.99 21.23 0.42
C ARG A 353 -39.19 21.93 -0.23
N GLY A 354 -39.23 23.25 -0.23
CA GLY A 354 -40.28 24.05 -0.87
C GLY A 354 -40.30 23.97 -2.41
N ARG A 355 -39.25 23.41 -3.03
CA ARG A 355 -39.11 23.21 -4.48
C ARG A 355 -39.25 21.74 -4.91
N LEU A 356 -39.44 20.83 -3.95
CA LEU A 356 -39.55 19.39 -4.19
C LEU A 356 -41.01 18.93 -4.07
N ASP A 357 -41.48 18.21 -5.08
CA ASP A 357 -42.80 17.58 -5.11
C ASP A 357 -42.70 16.05 -4.98
N GLY A 358 -43.82 15.41 -4.61
CA GLY A 358 -43.96 13.95 -4.54
C GLY A 358 -43.02 13.28 -3.54
N GLU A 359 -42.60 12.05 -3.87
CA GLU A 359 -41.83 11.19 -2.95
C GLU A 359 -40.48 11.80 -2.53
N ALA A 360 -39.85 12.63 -3.37
CA ALA A 360 -38.61 13.31 -3.01
C ALA A 360 -38.81 14.31 -1.85
N GLY A 361 -39.94 15.02 -1.84
CA GLY A 361 -40.32 15.88 -0.74
C GLY A 361 -40.57 15.11 0.55
N GLU A 362 -41.32 14.00 0.47
CA GLU A 362 -41.64 13.14 1.61
C GLU A 362 -40.37 12.54 2.27
N ARG A 363 -39.39 12.12 1.46
CA ARG A 363 -38.10 11.61 1.99
C ARG A 363 -37.32 12.67 2.76
N LEU A 364 -37.30 13.92 2.29
CA LEU A 364 -36.64 15.02 2.99
C LEU A 364 -37.38 15.37 4.29
N ASP A 365 -38.72 15.33 4.31
CA ASP A 365 -39.52 15.55 5.52
C ASP A 365 -39.26 14.49 6.59
N ALA A 366 -39.16 13.21 6.19
CA ALA A 366 -38.84 12.11 7.09
C ALA A 366 -37.47 12.28 7.74
N VAL A 367 -36.48 12.71 6.94
CA VAL A 367 -35.13 13.04 7.44
C VAL A 367 -35.19 14.17 8.47
N LEU A 368 -35.83 15.29 8.15
CA LEU A 368 -35.93 16.45 9.05
C LEU A 368 -36.66 16.10 10.37
N SER A 369 -37.71 15.29 10.29
CA SER A 369 -38.48 14.83 11.46
C SER A 369 -37.65 13.94 12.40
N SER A 370 -36.78 13.08 11.85
CA SER A 370 -35.91 12.19 12.63
C SER A 370 -34.85 12.91 13.45
N LEU A 371 -34.51 14.16 13.09
CA LEU A 371 -33.49 14.95 13.78
C LEU A 371 -34.03 15.65 15.03
N GLY A 372 -35.34 15.93 15.09
CA GLY A 372 -35.97 16.61 16.23
C GLY A 372 -36.16 15.74 17.48
N THR A 373 -36.07 14.41 17.38
CA THR A 373 -36.40 13.47 18.48
C THR A 373 -35.21 13.06 19.36
N ALA A 374 -33.96 13.38 18.99
CA ALA A 374 -32.75 12.93 19.67
C ALA A 374 -32.37 13.71 20.96
N ALA A 375 -33.09 14.78 21.33
CA ALA A 375 -32.67 15.71 22.38
C ALA A 375 -33.22 15.42 23.81
N ALA A 376 -34.03 14.38 24.01
CA ALA A 376 -34.91 14.26 25.18
C ALA A 376 -34.34 13.52 26.42
N GLY A 377 -33.02 13.36 26.59
CA GLY A 377 -32.44 12.56 27.69
C GLY A 377 -31.00 12.86 28.11
N SER A 378 -30.51 14.08 27.89
CA SER A 378 -29.13 14.48 28.21
C SER A 378 -28.88 14.66 29.71
N ALA A 379 -27.65 14.36 30.13
CA ALA A 379 -27.16 14.57 31.49
C ALA A 379 -26.95 16.06 31.81
N ASP A 380 -27.01 16.43 33.09
CA ASP A 380 -26.69 17.78 33.56
C ASP A 380 -25.18 18.05 33.38
N PRO A 381 -24.75 19.20 32.83
CA PRO A 381 -23.35 19.57 32.74
C PRO A 381 -22.56 19.46 34.07
N ALA A 382 -23.22 19.63 35.22
CA ALA A 382 -22.58 19.49 36.53
C ALA A 382 -22.12 18.04 36.85
N ASP A 383 -22.71 17.03 36.20
CA ASP A 383 -22.37 15.61 36.39
C ASP A 383 -21.23 15.13 35.47
N LEU A 384 -20.75 16.01 34.58
CA LEU A 384 -19.71 15.72 33.60
C LEU A 384 -18.31 16.09 34.12
N PRO A 385 -17.27 15.29 33.80
CA PRO A 385 -15.88 15.70 33.99
C PRO A 385 -15.56 17.04 33.31
N SER A 386 -14.71 17.86 33.93
CA SER A 386 -14.36 19.20 33.42
C SER A 386 -13.83 19.19 31.98
N VAL A 387 -13.13 18.12 31.58
CA VAL A 387 -12.62 17.97 30.21
C VAL A 387 -13.73 17.93 29.14
N LEU A 388 -14.97 17.58 29.52
CA LEU A 388 -16.14 17.57 28.63
C LEU A 388 -16.96 18.87 28.68
N THR A 389 -16.75 19.74 29.68
CA THR A 389 -17.51 20.99 29.86
C THR A 389 -16.68 22.24 29.60
N ASP A 390 -15.44 22.30 30.12
CA ASP A 390 -14.47 23.38 29.94
C ASP A 390 -13.07 22.82 29.65
N PRO A 391 -12.84 22.25 28.45
CA PRO A 391 -11.53 21.73 28.06
C PRO A 391 -10.47 22.85 27.94
N PRO A 392 -9.17 22.50 28.10
CA PRO A 392 -8.08 23.49 28.21
C PRO A 392 -7.79 24.30 26.93
N TRP A 393 -8.36 23.92 25.78
CA TRP A 393 -8.29 24.73 24.56
C TRP A 393 -9.35 25.84 24.49
N ILE A 394 -10.37 25.80 25.34
CA ILE A 394 -11.36 26.87 25.49
C ILE A 394 -10.84 27.92 26.48
N THR A 395 -10.27 27.46 27.60
CA THR A 395 -9.69 28.32 28.64
C THR A 395 -8.18 28.03 28.79
N PRO A 396 -7.31 28.68 27.98
CA PRO A 396 -5.88 28.35 27.95
C PRO A 396 -5.16 28.78 29.24
N VAL A 397 -4.41 27.85 29.83
CA VAL A 397 -3.53 28.15 30.97
C VAL A 397 -2.23 28.76 30.46
N THR A 398 -1.94 30.03 30.80
CA THR A 398 -0.70 30.71 30.41
C THR A 398 0.39 30.51 31.47
N ARG A 399 1.57 30.04 31.04
CA ARG A 399 2.75 29.86 31.91
C ARG A 399 3.87 30.85 31.58
N LYS A 400 4.67 31.21 32.59
CA LYS A 400 5.89 32.02 32.43
C LYS A 400 7.12 31.15 32.69
N PRO A 401 7.77 30.61 31.65
CA PRO A 401 8.88 29.67 31.79
C PRO A 401 10.11 30.30 32.46
N LEU A 402 10.73 29.55 33.38
CA LEU A 402 12.04 29.90 33.95
C LEU A 402 13.16 29.74 32.90
N VAL A 403 14.07 30.72 32.88
CA VAL A 403 15.20 30.78 31.92
C VAL A 403 16.51 30.83 32.68
N VAL A 404 17.40 29.88 32.39
CA VAL A 404 18.78 29.83 32.87
C VAL A 404 19.70 30.08 31.67
N THR A 405 20.65 31.01 31.81
CA THR A 405 21.55 31.40 30.71
C THR A 405 22.96 30.85 30.91
N GLY A 406 23.71 30.67 29.83
CA GLY A 406 25.12 30.26 29.88
C GLY A 406 25.39 28.75 29.95
N LEU A 407 24.36 27.91 29.86
CA LEU A 407 24.53 26.45 29.82
C LEU A 407 24.67 25.95 28.37
N ALA A 408 25.54 24.96 28.15
CA ALA A 408 25.73 24.30 26.86
C ALA A 408 25.97 22.80 27.04
N ALA A 409 25.48 22.01 26.10
CA ALA A 409 25.79 20.59 26.03
C ALA A 409 27.12 20.37 25.27
N GLY A 410 28.11 19.79 25.92
CA GLY A 410 29.48 19.63 25.40
C GLY A 410 29.93 18.19 25.13
N ASP A 411 29.03 17.21 25.23
CA ASP A 411 29.39 15.80 25.07
C ASP A 411 29.94 15.53 23.65
N PRO A 412 31.11 14.87 23.51
CA PRO A 412 31.64 14.50 22.20
C PRO A 412 30.80 13.41 21.56
N VAL A 413 30.86 13.30 20.23
CA VAL A 413 30.22 12.22 19.47
C VAL A 413 30.78 10.86 19.91
N ARG A 414 29.91 9.90 20.27
CA ARG A 414 30.28 8.51 20.54
C ARG A 414 29.38 7.55 19.76
N VAL A 415 29.91 6.38 19.43
CA VAL A 415 29.17 5.30 18.78
C VAL A 415 29.22 4.07 19.68
N GLY A 416 28.07 3.69 20.26
CA GLY A 416 27.94 2.57 21.19
C GLY A 416 27.14 1.42 20.58
N TRP A 417 27.83 0.33 20.24
CA TRP A 417 27.25 -0.86 19.61
C TRP A 417 26.72 -1.85 20.65
N ARG A 418 25.62 -2.53 20.33
CA ARG A 418 25.22 -3.79 21.00
C ARG A 418 26.07 -4.96 20.49
N GLU A 419 26.07 -6.06 21.22
CA GLU A 419 26.78 -7.28 20.83
C GLU A 419 26.35 -7.76 19.43
N GLY A 420 27.31 -7.97 18.52
CA GLY A 420 27.07 -8.39 17.13
C GLY A 420 26.48 -7.32 16.19
N GLU A 421 26.11 -6.13 16.69
CA GLU A 421 25.46 -5.07 15.91
C GLU A 421 26.42 -4.47 14.88
N ARG A 422 27.70 -4.28 15.24
CA ARG A 422 28.69 -3.71 14.33
C ARG A 422 29.03 -4.64 13.18
N GLU A 423 29.23 -5.92 13.47
CA GLU A 423 29.59 -6.95 12.50
C GLU A 423 28.48 -7.17 11.47
N SER A 424 27.22 -7.18 11.93
CA SER A 424 26.06 -7.28 11.04
C SER A 424 25.90 -6.05 10.13
N TRP A 425 26.27 -4.85 10.60
CA TRP A 425 26.18 -3.61 9.83
C TRP A 425 27.35 -3.41 8.86
N GLY A 426 28.49 -4.05 9.09
CA GLY A 426 29.68 -3.96 8.24
C GLY A 426 29.52 -4.59 6.86
N GLN A 427 28.48 -5.39 6.63
CA GLN A 427 28.22 -6.06 5.36
C GLN A 427 27.29 -5.22 4.49
N SER A 428 27.83 -4.55 3.47
CA SER A 428 27.02 -3.83 2.48
C SER A 428 26.83 -4.63 1.20
N SER A 429 25.57 -4.74 0.75
CA SER A 429 25.27 -5.29 -0.58
C SER A 429 25.48 -4.26 -1.68
N TRP A 430 25.50 -2.97 -1.34
CA TRP A 430 25.59 -1.85 -2.28
C TRP A 430 26.88 -1.91 -3.12
N ALA A 431 28.05 -2.04 -2.47
CA ALA A 431 29.32 -2.13 -3.17
C ALA A 431 29.41 -3.36 -4.09
N ARG A 432 28.73 -4.46 -3.72
CA ARG A 432 28.67 -5.67 -4.55
C ARG A 432 27.77 -5.49 -5.79
N ARG A 433 26.66 -4.76 -5.64
CA ARG A 433 25.67 -4.51 -6.71
C ARG A 433 26.13 -3.51 -7.76
N HIS A 434 26.96 -2.55 -7.37
CA HIS A 434 27.32 -1.39 -8.18
C HIS A 434 28.82 -1.30 -8.49
N GLY A 435 29.59 -2.36 -8.23
CA GLY A 435 31.04 -2.37 -8.40
C GLY A 435 31.52 -2.49 -9.85
N GLY A 436 32.69 -1.88 -10.10
CA GLY A 436 33.48 -1.96 -11.34
C GLY A 436 34.98 -1.79 -11.07
N SER A 437 35.81 -1.63 -12.11
CA SER A 437 37.23 -1.26 -11.95
C SER A 437 37.33 0.24 -11.69
N HIS A 438 37.71 0.65 -10.47
CA HIS A 438 37.82 2.07 -10.10
C HIS A 438 39.29 2.47 -9.79
N ASP A 439 39.66 3.67 -10.25
CA ASP A 439 40.87 4.37 -9.82
C ASP A 439 40.55 5.24 -8.60
N PHE A 440 40.83 4.72 -7.40
CA PHE A 440 40.51 5.42 -6.15
C PHE A 440 41.29 6.72 -5.95
N ALA A 441 42.50 6.84 -6.51
CA ALA A 441 43.28 8.08 -6.43
C ALA A 441 42.64 9.18 -7.29
N ALA A 442 42.16 8.82 -8.48
CA ALA A 442 41.40 9.74 -9.34
C ALA A 442 40.07 10.15 -8.72
N THR A 443 39.35 9.23 -8.06
CA THR A 443 38.10 9.55 -7.35
C THR A 443 38.37 10.47 -6.16
N ALA A 444 39.40 10.19 -5.35
CA ALA A 444 39.79 11.03 -4.22
C ALA A 444 40.12 12.47 -4.67
N ALA A 445 40.80 12.65 -5.81
CA ALA A 445 41.13 13.97 -6.35
C ALA A 445 39.91 14.77 -6.85
N LYS A 446 38.81 14.09 -7.19
CA LYS A 446 37.57 14.72 -7.71
C LYS A 446 36.54 15.02 -6.62
N LEU A 447 36.70 14.49 -5.40
CA LEU A 447 35.72 14.64 -4.32
C LEU A 447 35.26 16.09 -4.13
N GLY A 448 33.95 16.30 -4.12
CA GLY A 448 33.34 17.62 -3.93
C GLY A 448 33.39 18.57 -5.15
N THR A 449 33.90 18.11 -6.30
CA THR A 449 33.88 18.88 -7.55
C THR A 449 32.62 18.58 -8.39
N PRO A 450 32.20 19.47 -9.31
CA PRO A 450 31.08 19.20 -10.22
C PRO A 450 31.28 17.97 -11.13
N GLY A 451 32.53 17.55 -11.35
CA GLY A 451 32.89 16.40 -12.20
C GLY A 451 32.98 15.07 -11.46
N ALA A 452 32.71 15.03 -10.15
CA ALA A 452 32.61 13.77 -9.42
C ALA A 452 31.29 13.08 -9.75
N ASP A 453 31.33 11.76 -9.93
CA ASP A 453 30.13 10.93 -10.00
C ASP A 453 29.73 10.50 -8.58
N LYS A 454 28.44 10.65 -8.27
CA LYS A 454 27.92 10.38 -6.92
C LYS A 454 28.01 8.89 -6.52
N TRP A 455 27.99 7.98 -7.48
CA TRP A 455 28.09 6.54 -7.23
C TRP A 455 29.55 6.14 -7.03
N ASP A 456 30.48 6.73 -7.77
CA ASP A 456 31.92 6.54 -7.57
C ASP A 456 32.37 7.03 -6.18
N GLU A 457 31.86 8.18 -5.71
CA GLU A 457 32.15 8.68 -4.35
C GLU A 457 31.67 7.71 -3.26
N LEU A 458 30.44 7.21 -3.38
CA LEU A 458 29.87 6.23 -2.45
C LEU A 458 30.69 4.94 -2.44
N TYR A 459 31.04 4.43 -3.62
CA TYR A 459 31.89 3.25 -3.75
C TYR A 459 33.27 3.48 -3.12
N PHE A 460 33.89 4.63 -3.37
CA PHE A 460 35.17 5.03 -2.78
C PHE A 460 35.14 4.98 -1.25
N PHE A 461 34.13 5.55 -0.58
CA PHE A 461 34.06 5.49 0.88
C PHE A 461 33.72 4.09 1.42
N LEU A 462 32.99 3.27 0.66
CA LEU A 462 32.64 1.92 1.11
C LEU A 462 33.80 0.93 1.02
N VAL A 463 34.63 0.99 -0.04
CA VAL A 463 35.68 -0.02 -0.30
C VAL A 463 37.07 0.53 -0.59
N GLY A 464 37.23 1.84 -0.77
CA GLY A 464 38.52 2.46 -1.11
C GLY A 464 39.55 2.34 0.02
N PRO A 465 40.85 2.55 -0.24
CA PRO A 465 41.92 2.46 0.76
C PRO A 465 41.78 3.48 1.90
N ASP A 466 42.04 3.04 3.15
CA ASP A 466 41.89 3.86 4.36
C ASP A 466 42.76 5.13 4.35
N ASP A 467 43.95 5.08 3.75
CA ASP A 467 44.88 6.21 3.62
C ASP A 467 44.29 7.35 2.75
N LEU A 468 43.38 7.03 1.84
CA LEU A 468 42.68 8.01 1.01
C LEU A 468 41.34 8.44 1.61
N THR A 469 40.61 7.54 2.26
CA THR A 469 39.23 7.79 2.71
C THR A 469 39.16 8.44 4.09
N ILE A 470 40.02 8.05 5.05
CA ILE A 470 40.00 8.57 6.43
C ILE A 470 40.19 10.11 6.47
N PRO A 471 41.12 10.72 5.71
CA PRO A 471 41.27 12.19 5.72
C PRO A 471 40.08 12.95 5.11
N ALA A 472 39.23 12.26 4.34
CA ALA A 472 38.17 12.88 3.54
C ALA A 472 36.77 12.73 4.15
N ILE A 473 36.51 11.68 4.93
CA ILE A 473 35.15 11.30 5.36
C ILE A 473 34.44 12.40 6.18
N GLU A 474 35.16 13.10 7.06
CA GLU A 474 34.58 14.15 7.93
C GLU A 474 34.11 15.38 7.13
N ARG A 475 34.65 15.58 5.93
CA ARG A 475 34.33 16.72 5.04
C ARG A 475 33.39 16.32 3.92
N TRP A 476 33.09 15.04 3.78
CA TRP A 476 32.26 14.54 2.70
C TRP A 476 30.77 14.81 2.98
N THR A 477 30.05 15.25 1.96
CA THR A 477 28.61 15.49 2.03
C THR A 477 27.93 14.73 0.89
N PRO A 478 27.32 13.56 1.16
CA PRO A 478 26.75 12.69 0.13
C PRO A 478 25.64 13.41 -0.63
N ARG A 479 25.73 13.50 -1.96
CA ARG A 479 24.71 14.21 -2.77
C ARG A 479 23.39 13.44 -2.89
N ASP A 480 23.42 12.12 -2.76
CA ASP A 480 22.26 11.24 -2.86
C ASP A 480 22.10 10.39 -1.60
N VAL A 481 20.86 10.00 -1.28
CA VAL A 481 20.48 9.21 -0.11
C VAL A 481 19.83 7.88 -0.50
N TRP A 482 19.78 7.57 -1.79
CA TRP A 482 19.23 6.31 -2.28
C TRP A 482 20.03 5.11 -1.74
N GLY A 483 19.34 4.17 -1.10
CA GLY A 483 19.94 2.97 -0.48
C GLY A 483 20.72 3.21 0.82
N ILE A 484 20.53 4.36 1.48
CA ILE A 484 21.27 4.73 2.70
C ILE A 484 21.08 3.75 3.87
N ASP A 485 19.96 3.04 3.90
CA ASP A 485 19.67 1.97 4.84
C ASP A 485 20.67 0.80 4.74
N ASP A 486 21.28 0.59 3.58
CA ASP A 486 22.36 -0.38 3.34
C ASP A 486 23.73 0.30 3.52
N TRP A 487 24.09 1.26 2.65
CA TRP A 487 25.45 1.81 2.65
C TRP A 487 25.78 2.66 3.88
N GLY A 488 24.80 3.33 4.48
CA GLY A 488 25.04 4.18 5.65
C GLY A 488 25.37 3.38 6.91
N ARG A 489 24.83 2.17 7.06
CA ARG A 489 25.18 1.24 8.14
C ARG A 489 26.64 0.79 8.02
N ALA A 490 27.06 0.39 6.82
CA ALA A 490 28.44 -0.02 6.56
C ALA A 490 29.42 1.14 6.73
N LEU A 491 29.03 2.35 6.31
CA LEU A 491 29.82 3.56 6.50
C LEU A 491 30.05 3.84 8.01
N LEU A 492 29.00 3.77 8.83
CA LEU A 492 29.10 3.96 10.28
C LEU A 492 29.93 2.84 10.94
N ALA A 493 29.73 1.59 10.53
CA ALA A 493 30.50 0.45 11.04
C ALA A 493 32.01 0.57 10.74
N ARG A 494 32.35 1.12 9.56
CA ARG A 494 33.73 1.35 9.12
C ARG A 494 34.39 2.55 9.79
N TYR A 495 33.80 3.75 9.67
CA TYR A 495 34.44 5.00 10.11
C TYR A 495 34.01 5.51 11.49
N GLN A 496 33.03 4.87 12.12
CA GLN A 496 32.59 5.21 13.48
C GLN A 496 32.21 6.70 13.60
N ALA A 497 32.71 7.41 14.61
CA ALA A 497 32.40 8.81 14.85
C ALA A 497 32.70 9.73 13.65
N ALA A 498 33.68 9.40 12.81
CA ALA A 498 34.08 10.22 11.66
C ALA A 498 33.01 10.23 10.53
N ALA A 499 32.14 9.23 10.45
CA ALA A 499 31.02 9.19 9.50
C ALA A 499 29.78 9.98 9.98
N VAL A 500 29.71 10.32 11.28
CA VAL A 500 28.50 10.91 11.87
C VAL A 500 28.10 12.24 11.23
N PRO A 501 29.01 13.20 10.93
CA PRO A 501 28.63 14.45 10.27
C PRO A 501 27.90 14.24 8.94
N ALA A 502 28.42 13.35 8.07
CA ALA A 502 27.81 13.02 6.79
C ALA A 502 26.43 12.37 6.97
N LEU A 503 26.30 11.44 7.92
CA LEU A 503 25.04 10.74 8.18
C LEU A 503 23.97 11.65 8.82
N VAL A 504 24.38 12.60 9.66
CA VAL A 504 23.47 13.60 10.25
C VAL A 504 22.95 14.56 9.19
N ASP A 505 23.79 15.01 8.24
CA ASP A 505 23.34 15.79 7.09
C ASP A 505 22.29 15.01 6.25
N CYS A 506 22.60 13.75 5.93
CA CYS A 506 21.65 12.88 5.25
C CYS A 506 20.34 12.73 6.03
N ALA A 507 20.40 12.60 7.35
CA ALA A 507 19.22 12.45 8.18
C ALA A 507 18.37 13.71 8.29
N ARG A 508 18.95 14.90 8.15
CA ARG A 508 18.19 16.15 8.00
C ARG A 508 17.43 16.21 6.68
N ARG A 509 17.99 15.68 5.60
CA ARG A 509 17.36 15.65 4.25
C ARG A 509 16.37 14.50 4.06
N ALA A 510 16.64 13.35 4.66
CA ALA A 510 15.86 12.11 4.51
C ALA A 510 15.70 11.37 5.87
N PRO A 511 14.94 11.95 6.81
CA PRO A 511 14.86 11.46 8.19
C PRO A 511 14.33 10.02 8.29
N VAL A 512 13.37 9.63 7.44
CA VAL A 512 12.80 8.27 7.46
C VAL A 512 13.84 7.20 7.15
N SER A 513 14.66 7.41 6.12
CA SER A 513 15.63 6.40 5.68
C SER A 513 16.87 6.37 6.58
N ALA A 514 17.26 7.53 7.14
CA ALA A 514 18.56 7.67 7.80
C ALA A 514 18.49 7.62 9.34
N ALA A 515 17.35 7.94 9.97
CA ALA A 515 17.23 7.90 11.42
C ALA A 515 17.60 6.54 12.06
N PRO A 516 17.25 5.37 11.46
CA PRO A 516 17.68 4.08 12.00
C PRO A 516 19.20 3.93 12.12
N ILE A 517 19.97 4.63 11.28
CA ILE A 517 21.44 4.53 11.22
C ILE A 517 22.06 5.28 12.40
N LEU A 518 21.37 6.28 12.95
CA LEU A 518 21.83 7.04 14.12
C LEU A 518 21.54 6.32 15.45
N ALA A 519 20.94 5.13 15.42
CA ALA A 519 20.61 4.34 16.61
C ALA A 519 21.78 4.14 17.61
N PRO A 520 23.02 3.84 17.19
CA PRO A 520 24.15 3.69 18.12
C PRO A 520 24.87 5.01 18.43
N VAL A 521 24.48 6.14 17.82
CA VAL A 521 25.22 7.41 17.91
C VAL A 521 24.69 8.27 19.05
N THR A 522 25.57 8.76 19.92
CA THR A 522 25.25 9.76 20.96
C THR A 522 26.01 11.05 20.73
N SER A 523 25.28 12.16 20.58
CA SER A 523 25.79 13.53 20.57
C SER A 523 24.67 14.51 20.91
N PRO A 524 24.97 15.75 21.35
CA PRO A 524 23.95 16.76 21.57
C PRO A 524 23.08 17.04 20.34
N GLU A 525 23.69 17.03 19.14
CA GLU A 525 22.97 17.23 17.89
C GLU A 525 21.99 16.10 17.58
N VAL A 526 22.39 14.84 17.77
CA VAL A 526 21.50 13.68 17.57
C VAL A 526 20.38 13.67 18.61
N ALA A 527 20.68 13.98 19.88
CA ALA A 527 19.66 14.05 20.93
C ALA A 527 18.56 15.08 20.59
N LEU A 528 18.95 16.26 20.10
CA LEU A 528 18.00 17.30 19.69
C LEU A 528 17.21 16.92 18.44
N LEU A 529 17.83 16.24 17.47
CA LEU A 529 17.12 15.69 16.31
C LEU A 529 16.08 14.67 16.74
N MET A 530 16.44 13.74 17.62
CA MET A 530 15.52 12.71 18.13
C MET A 530 14.36 13.33 18.92
N ALA A 531 14.64 14.26 19.84
CA ALA A 531 13.60 14.95 20.60
C ALA A 531 12.64 15.73 19.68
N GLY A 532 13.16 16.44 18.67
CA GLY A 532 12.32 17.15 17.70
C GLY A 532 11.54 16.23 16.76
N TRP A 533 12.13 15.11 16.32
CA TRP A 533 11.44 14.13 15.47
C TRP A 533 10.36 13.37 16.23
N GLN A 534 10.56 13.07 17.51
CA GLN A 534 9.56 12.44 18.38
C GLN A 534 8.22 13.19 18.30
N GLN A 535 8.28 14.51 18.38
CA GLN A 535 7.09 15.37 18.30
C GLN A 535 6.57 15.53 16.87
N ARG A 536 7.45 15.90 15.93
CA ARG A 536 7.06 16.44 14.62
C ARG A 536 6.89 15.40 13.52
N LEU A 537 7.59 14.26 13.57
CA LEU A 537 7.65 13.28 12.48
C LEU A 537 7.06 11.91 12.87
N ARG A 538 5.81 11.66 12.44
CA ARG A 538 5.10 10.37 12.67
C ARG A 538 5.93 9.16 12.24
N SER A 539 6.62 9.24 11.10
CA SER A 539 7.39 8.15 10.51
C SER A 539 8.67 7.80 11.27
N VAL A 540 9.18 8.69 12.12
CA VAL A 540 10.47 8.51 12.84
C VAL A 540 10.28 8.43 14.35
N ARG A 541 9.10 8.78 14.87
CA ARG A 541 8.77 8.78 16.30
C ARG A 541 9.20 7.50 17.03
N LYS A 542 8.82 6.31 16.54
CA LYS A 542 9.24 5.05 17.18
C LYS A 542 10.77 4.92 17.31
N ILE A 543 11.50 5.36 16.28
CA ILE A 543 12.97 5.32 16.26
C ILE A 543 13.53 6.32 17.28
N ALA A 544 12.97 7.53 17.34
CA ALA A 544 13.37 8.55 18.30
C ALA A 544 13.10 8.12 19.75
N ALA A 545 11.92 7.55 20.04
CA ALA A 545 11.58 6.99 21.35
C ALA A 545 12.54 5.86 21.75
N ALA A 546 12.81 4.92 20.84
CA ALA A 546 13.75 3.83 21.09
C ALA A 546 15.18 4.34 21.34
N TRP A 547 15.59 5.42 20.66
CA TRP A 547 16.88 6.07 20.89
C TRP A 547 16.93 6.76 22.26
N LEU A 548 15.89 7.50 22.65
CA LEU A 548 15.78 8.16 23.96
C LEU A 548 15.86 7.13 25.09
N ALA A 549 15.16 6.00 24.96
CA ALA A 549 15.21 4.90 25.92
C ALA A 549 16.60 4.23 25.95
N ARG A 550 17.23 3.99 24.79
CA ARG A 550 18.57 3.38 24.69
C ARG A 550 19.65 4.26 25.31
N HIS A 551 19.51 5.58 25.21
CA HIS A 551 20.55 6.56 25.56
C HIS A 551 20.08 7.63 26.54
N ALA A 552 19.22 7.26 27.50
CA ALA A 552 18.56 8.17 28.43
C ALA A 552 19.54 9.16 29.10
N ASP A 553 20.66 8.65 29.64
CA ASP A 553 21.67 9.50 30.29
C ASP A 553 22.25 10.53 29.33
N ALA A 554 22.65 10.13 28.12
CA ALA A 554 23.24 11.02 27.13
C ALA A 554 22.21 12.04 26.60
N ALA A 555 20.96 11.61 26.42
CA ALA A 555 19.85 12.48 26.06
C ALA A 555 19.64 13.54 27.14
N THR A 556 19.60 13.16 28.42
CA THR A 556 19.44 14.09 29.55
C THR A 556 20.55 15.15 29.58
N ARG A 557 21.83 14.78 29.42
CA ARG A 557 22.94 15.78 29.41
C ARG A 557 22.82 16.77 28.25
N ALA A 558 22.32 16.29 27.11
CA ALA A 558 22.13 17.12 25.93
C ALA A 558 20.92 18.05 26.03
N LEU A 559 19.79 17.54 26.55
CA LEU A 559 18.51 18.23 26.52
C LEU A 559 18.34 19.24 27.67
N VAL A 560 18.85 18.96 28.88
CA VAL A 560 18.67 19.86 30.04
C VAL A 560 19.19 21.28 29.78
N PRO A 561 20.43 21.50 29.31
CA PRO A 561 20.94 22.85 29.01
C PRO A 561 20.08 23.62 28.00
N VAL A 562 19.49 22.92 27.03
CA VAL A 562 18.68 23.52 25.96
C VAL A 562 17.26 23.81 26.45
N ALA A 563 16.67 22.90 27.23
CA ALA A 563 15.31 23.01 27.74
C ALA A 563 15.13 24.18 28.72
N VAL A 564 16.18 24.56 29.46
CA VAL A 564 16.15 25.73 30.37
C VAL A 564 16.66 27.02 29.72
N GLY A 565 17.10 26.97 28.45
CA GLY A 565 17.73 28.08 27.73
C GLY A 565 16.76 29.19 27.25
N PRO A 566 17.17 30.07 26.33
CA PRO A 566 16.35 31.21 25.91
C PRO A 566 15.01 30.83 25.26
N VAL A 567 13.96 31.63 25.51
CA VAL A 567 12.58 31.42 25.04
C VAL A 567 12.21 32.22 23.78
N THR A 568 13.18 32.91 23.16
CA THR A 568 12.96 33.75 21.97
C THR A 568 13.87 33.34 20.80
N GLY A 569 13.49 33.73 19.57
CA GLY A 569 14.28 33.49 18.37
C GLY A 569 14.35 32.02 17.94
N LYS A 570 15.41 31.64 17.21
CA LYS A 570 15.63 30.26 16.72
C LYS A 570 15.79 29.24 17.87
N ALA A 571 16.26 29.69 19.04
CA ALA A 571 16.45 28.86 20.22
C ALA A 571 15.12 28.38 20.84
N ALA A 572 14.03 29.14 20.66
CA ALA A 572 12.73 28.81 21.26
C ALA A 572 12.15 27.48 20.75
N ALA A 573 12.28 27.18 19.45
CA ALA A 573 11.80 25.92 18.87
C ALA A 573 12.61 24.73 19.39
N THR A 574 13.94 24.88 19.48
CA THR A 574 14.83 23.84 20.00
C THR A 574 14.65 23.63 21.50
N ARG A 575 14.32 24.69 22.26
CA ARG A 575 13.92 24.61 23.67
C ARG A 575 12.64 23.78 23.83
N ALA A 576 11.59 24.07 23.04
CA ALA A 576 10.35 23.31 23.11
C ALA A 576 10.55 21.82 22.80
N ASP A 577 11.28 21.50 21.73
CA ASP A 577 11.65 20.12 21.38
C ASP A 577 12.41 19.44 22.56
N ALA A 578 13.29 20.17 23.25
CA ALA A 578 14.03 19.65 24.40
C ALA A 578 13.16 19.47 25.67
N GLU A 579 12.27 20.41 25.99
CA GLU A 579 11.30 20.26 27.09
C GLU A 579 10.40 19.04 26.89
N ASP A 580 9.91 18.84 25.65
CA ASP A 580 9.13 17.67 25.27
C ASP A 580 9.95 16.38 25.45
N GLY A 581 11.21 16.36 25.00
CA GLY A 581 12.11 15.23 25.18
C GLY A 581 12.39 14.89 26.65
N LEU A 582 12.49 15.89 27.54
CA LEU A 582 12.65 15.66 28.98
C LEU A 582 11.39 15.08 29.63
N ARG A 583 10.21 15.57 29.24
CA ARG A 583 8.93 15.01 29.70
C ARG A 583 8.75 13.57 29.23
N GLU A 584 9.15 13.26 28.00
CA GLU A 584 9.14 11.90 27.46
C GLU A 584 10.07 10.97 28.27
N LEU A 585 11.30 11.41 28.54
CA LEU A 585 12.24 10.66 29.40
C LEU A 585 11.66 10.43 30.80
N ALA A 586 10.99 11.42 31.38
CA ALA A 586 10.32 11.27 32.67
C ALA A 586 9.16 10.26 32.61
N ALA A 587 8.34 10.28 31.54
CA ALA A 587 7.27 9.31 31.31
C ALA A 587 7.80 7.88 31.12
N MET A 588 9.01 7.72 30.58
CA MET A 588 9.73 6.44 30.48
C MET A 588 10.37 5.97 31.79
N GLY A 589 10.20 6.70 32.90
CA GLY A 589 10.76 6.35 34.21
C GLY A 589 12.15 6.93 34.49
N HIS A 590 12.67 7.82 33.64
CA HIS A 590 14.00 8.45 33.82
C HIS A 590 13.93 9.83 34.49
N ALA A 591 12.85 10.16 35.20
CA ALA A 591 12.66 11.46 35.86
C ALA A 591 13.78 11.76 36.87
N ASP A 592 14.21 10.76 37.65
CA ASP A 592 15.28 10.95 38.64
C ASP A 592 16.63 11.22 38.00
N GLY A 593 16.91 10.63 36.84
CA GLY A 593 18.11 10.94 36.05
C GLY A 593 18.10 12.38 35.52
N VAL A 594 16.94 12.86 35.07
CA VAL A 594 16.73 14.25 34.65
C VAL A 594 16.97 15.23 35.80
N ARG A 595 16.43 14.94 36.99
CA ARG A 595 16.65 15.73 38.21
C ARG A 595 18.10 15.72 38.66
N ALA A 596 18.76 14.56 38.64
CA ALA A 596 20.15 14.42 39.01
C ALA A 596 21.07 15.26 38.11
N MET A 597 20.82 15.26 36.79
CA MET A 597 21.54 16.14 35.86
C MET A 597 21.29 17.61 36.16
N ALA A 598 20.04 18.02 36.37
CA ALA A 598 19.71 19.39 36.72
C ALA A 598 20.44 19.86 37.98
N ALA A 599 20.57 19.00 38.99
CA ALA A 599 21.29 19.29 40.22
C ALA A 599 22.79 19.55 39.99
N THR A 600 23.43 18.87 39.02
CA THR A 600 24.83 19.16 38.65
C THR A 600 25.03 20.54 38.03
N LEU A 601 23.95 21.15 37.51
CA LEU A 601 23.95 22.44 36.83
C LEU A 601 23.39 23.58 37.72
N GLY A 602 23.16 23.32 39.01
CA GLY A 602 22.77 24.32 40.00
C GLY A 602 21.26 24.42 40.28
N ALA A 603 20.91 25.12 41.37
CA ALA A 603 19.55 25.18 41.91
C ALA A 603 18.53 25.85 40.97
N GLU A 604 18.95 26.85 40.18
CA GLU A 604 18.09 27.49 39.18
C GLU A 604 17.64 26.51 38.08
N THR A 605 18.55 25.63 37.65
CA THR A 605 18.27 24.58 36.66
C THR A 605 17.30 23.54 37.23
N VAL A 606 17.46 23.15 38.50
CA VAL A 606 16.53 22.25 39.19
C VAL A 606 15.12 22.84 39.21
N ALA A 607 14.97 24.11 39.59
CA ALA A 607 13.67 24.77 39.62
C ALA A 607 13.01 24.83 38.22
N ALA A 608 13.78 25.15 37.18
CA ALA A 608 13.30 25.17 35.81
C ALA A 608 12.90 23.77 35.29
N VAL A 609 13.67 22.73 35.65
CA VAL A 609 13.35 21.34 35.27
C VAL A 609 12.11 20.83 36.00
N GLU A 610 11.94 21.12 37.29
CA GLU A 610 10.70 20.77 38.01
C GLU A 610 9.48 21.46 37.40
N GLU A 611 9.60 22.73 36.98
CA GLU A 611 8.52 23.41 36.25
C GLU A 611 8.17 22.68 34.94
N ILE A 612 9.18 22.24 34.18
CA ILE A 612 9.00 21.50 32.91
C ILE A 612 8.31 20.15 33.14
N LEU A 613 8.67 19.44 34.22
CA LEU A 613 8.13 18.13 34.54
C LEU A 613 6.74 18.20 35.21
N ALA A 614 6.40 19.30 35.88
CA ALA A 614 5.12 19.50 36.57
C ALA A 614 3.96 19.94 35.65
N VAL A 615 4.20 20.09 34.34
CA VAL A 615 3.18 20.49 33.37
C VAL A 615 2.06 19.45 33.31
N ASP A 616 0.83 19.88 33.56
CA ASP A 616 -0.35 19.03 33.40
C ASP A 616 -0.45 18.54 31.95
N PRO A 617 -0.40 17.20 31.70
CA PRO A 617 -0.50 16.63 30.37
C PRO A 617 -1.75 17.05 29.58
N LEU A 618 -2.85 17.40 30.26
CA LEU A 618 -4.07 17.92 29.61
C LEU A 618 -3.85 19.27 28.91
N THR A 619 -2.88 20.06 29.38
CA THR A 619 -2.58 21.39 28.82
C THR A 619 -1.59 21.34 27.65
N ILE A 620 -1.06 20.16 27.32
CA ILE A 620 -0.15 19.94 26.18
C ILE A 620 -0.99 19.78 24.91
N LEU A 621 -1.25 20.90 24.25
CA LEU A 621 -2.14 21.00 23.10
C LEU A 621 -1.37 21.25 21.80
N PRO A 622 -1.90 20.81 20.63
CA PRO A 622 -1.32 21.19 19.36
C PRO A 622 -1.43 22.71 19.15
N LYS A 623 -0.47 23.29 18.41
CA LYS A 623 -0.45 24.73 18.12
C LYS A 623 -1.76 25.26 17.51
N VAL A 624 -2.46 24.42 16.76
CA VAL A 624 -3.77 24.71 16.17
C VAL A 624 -4.71 23.57 16.52
N ILE A 625 -5.82 23.90 17.17
CA ILE A 625 -6.89 22.94 17.44
C ILE A 625 -7.65 22.68 16.12
N PRO A 626 -7.82 21.41 15.71
CA PRO A 626 -8.52 21.10 14.47
C PRO A 626 -10.01 21.45 14.59
N SER A 627 -10.57 22.06 13.54
CA SER A 627 -12.01 22.21 13.41
C SER A 627 -12.65 20.89 13.00
N LEU A 628 -13.74 20.50 13.65
CA LEU A 628 -14.49 19.30 13.27
C LEU A 628 -15.07 19.46 11.86
N PRO A 629 -14.91 18.44 10.98
CA PRO A 629 -15.53 18.47 9.66
C PRO A 629 -17.05 18.25 9.76
N GLU A 630 -17.80 18.73 8.75
CA GLU A 630 -19.27 18.63 8.73
C GLU A 630 -19.81 17.20 8.93
N TRP A 631 -19.11 16.19 8.43
CA TRP A 631 -19.53 14.78 8.58
C TRP A 631 -19.34 14.23 10.00
N ALA A 632 -18.50 14.85 10.84
CA ALA A 632 -18.29 14.46 12.23
C ALA A 632 -19.26 15.20 13.16
N ASN A 633 -20.55 15.14 12.86
CA ASN A 633 -21.58 15.86 13.58
C ASN A 633 -22.12 15.03 14.76
N PRO A 634 -22.13 15.55 16.01
CA PRO A 634 -22.70 14.86 17.17
C PRO A 634 -24.11 14.31 16.97
N ALA A 635 -24.96 14.98 16.18
CA ALA A 635 -26.34 14.55 15.91
C ALA A 635 -26.46 13.28 15.06
N LEU A 636 -25.37 12.84 14.41
CA LEU A 636 -25.31 11.60 13.63
C LEU A 636 -24.80 10.41 14.46
N LEU A 637 -24.31 10.64 15.68
CA LEU A 637 -23.66 9.63 16.52
C LEU A 637 -24.62 9.02 17.53
N PRO A 638 -24.41 7.75 17.93
CA PRO A 638 -25.22 7.11 18.96
C PRO A 638 -25.02 7.81 20.32
N PRO A 639 -26.05 7.82 21.19
CA PRO A 639 -25.93 8.39 22.52
C PRO A 639 -24.93 7.59 23.37
N VAL A 640 -24.09 8.30 24.13
CA VAL A 640 -23.13 7.70 25.06
C VAL A 640 -23.62 7.88 26.48
N ARG A 641 -23.85 6.77 27.21
CA ARG A 641 -24.27 6.81 28.62
C ARG A 641 -23.09 7.04 29.56
N LEU A 642 -23.33 7.81 30.60
CA LEU A 642 -22.44 7.92 31.75
C LEU A 642 -22.59 6.68 32.65
N THR A 643 -21.48 6.26 33.25
CA THR A 643 -21.48 5.18 34.25
C THR A 643 -22.37 5.55 35.44
N GLY A 644 -23.03 4.55 36.02
CA GLY A 644 -23.90 4.72 37.19
C GLY A 644 -25.27 5.33 36.87
N GLY A 645 -25.71 5.32 35.61
CA GLY A 645 -27.07 5.72 35.23
C GLY A 645 -27.32 7.23 35.23
N ARG A 646 -26.26 8.05 35.10
CA ARG A 646 -26.30 9.53 35.19
C ARG A 646 -26.77 10.23 33.91
N GLY A 647 -27.44 9.51 33.00
CA GLY A 647 -27.90 10.04 31.70
C GLY A 647 -26.89 9.89 30.56
N THR A 648 -27.12 10.60 29.45
CA THR A 648 -26.27 10.55 28.25
C THR A 648 -25.51 11.85 28.00
N LEU A 649 -24.39 11.79 27.30
CA LEU A 649 -23.61 12.97 26.95
C LEU A 649 -24.45 13.96 26.10
N PRO A 650 -24.50 15.25 26.46
CA PRO A 650 -25.07 16.29 25.60
C PRO A 650 -24.22 16.51 24.34
N ALA A 651 -24.82 17.11 23.30
CA ALA A 651 -24.16 17.30 22.00
C ALA A 651 -22.83 18.07 22.08
N ASP A 652 -22.75 19.09 22.94
CA ASP A 652 -21.52 19.87 23.13
C ASP A 652 -20.40 19.03 23.76
N ALA A 653 -20.73 18.17 24.73
CA ALA A 653 -19.77 17.23 25.32
C ALA A 653 -19.29 16.20 24.30
N VAL A 654 -20.19 15.72 23.43
CA VAL A 654 -19.80 14.85 22.30
C VAL A 654 -18.87 15.59 21.34
N ALA A 655 -19.11 16.87 21.03
CA ALA A 655 -18.21 17.67 20.21
C ALA A 655 -16.81 17.83 20.84
N HIS A 656 -16.73 18.00 22.16
CA HIS A 656 -15.45 18.02 22.88
C HIS A 656 -14.74 16.65 22.81
N LEU A 657 -15.46 15.54 22.98
CA LEU A 657 -14.90 14.19 22.79
C LEU A 657 -14.37 13.99 21.37
N LEU A 658 -15.10 14.42 20.34
CA LEU A 658 -14.63 14.35 18.95
C LEU A 658 -13.37 15.20 18.73
N THR A 659 -13.26 16.36 19.40
CA THR A 659 -12.06 17.18 19.37
C THR A 659 -10.88 16.46 20.03
N MET A 660 -11.08 15.80 21.18
CA MET A 660 -10.06 14.96 21.82
C MET A 660 -9.59 13.84 20.90
N LEU A 661 -10.50 13.17 20.20
CA LEU A 661 -10.15 12.14 19.22
C LEU A 661 -9.38 12.73 18.03
N ALA A 662 -9.76 13.91 17.54
CA ALA A 662 -9.09 14.58 16.42
C ALA A 662 -7.67 15.07 16.75
N ILE A 663 -7.37 15.39 18.01
CA ILE A 663 -6.02 15.74 18.48
C ILE A 663 -5.21 14.51 18.93
N SER A 664 -5.86 13.36 19.10
CA SER A 664 -5.23 12.09 19.49
C SER A 664 -4.66 11.33 18.30
N ARG A 665 -3.75 10.38 18.57
CA ARG A 665 -3.23 9.42 17.60
C ARG A 665 -3.03 8.06 18.26
N VAL A 666 -3.07 6.99 17.48
CA VAL A 666 -2.64 5.65 17.91
C VAL A 666 -1.21 5.72 18.47
N GLY A 667 -1.01 5.19 19.69
CA GLY A 667 0.26 5.24 20.44
C GLY A 667 0.58 6.59 21.11
N ALA A 668 -0.28 7.60 20.96
CA ALA A 668 -0.16 8.90 21.64
C ALA A 668 -1.56 9.52 21.86
N PRO A 669 -2.41 8.90 22.70
CA PRO A 669 -3.74 9.43 23.01
C PRO A 669 -3.65 10.74 23.80
N TYR A 670 -4.58 11.66 23.55
CA TYR A 670 -4.75 12.81 24.42
C TYR A 670 -5.19 12.33 25.82
N PRO A 671 -4.55 12.77 26.91
CA PRO A 671 -4.82 12.25 28.26
C PRO A 671 -6.28 12.41 28.72
N GLY A 672 -7.01 13.39 28.19
CA GLY A 672 -8.42 13.60 28.48
C GLY A 672 -9.32 12.42 28.08
N LEU A 673 -8.90 11.60 27.11
CA LEU A 673 -9.66 10.41 26.72
C LEU A 673 -9.74 9.36 27.84
N ALA A 674 -8.70 9.23 28.66
CA ALA A 674 -8.73 8.31 29.81
C ALA A 674 -9.76 8.76 30.86
N VAL A 675 -9.91 10.07 31.05
CA VAL A 675 -10.94 10.65 31.94
C VAL A 675 -12.34 10.36 31.41
N VAL A 676 -12.55 10.51 30.10
CA VAL A 676 -13.84 10.18 29.46
C VAL A 676 -14.15 8.68 29.54
N ALA A 677 -13.16 7.83 29.26
CA ALA A 677 -13.29 6.38 29.33
C ALA A 677 -13.68 5.88 30.72
N ALA A 678 -13.19 6.52 31.78
CA ALA A 678 -13.58 6.21 33.16
C ALA A 678 -15.02 6.66 33.52
N ALA A 679 -15.55 7.67 32.84
CA ALA A 679 -16.84 8.29 33.15
C ALA A 679 -18.02 7.73 32.33
N CYS A 680 -17.76 7.04 31.22
CA CYS A 680 -18.78 6.56 30.28
C CYS A 680 -18.81 5.03 30.17
N GLU A 681 -19.92 4.48 29.71
CA GLU A 681 -20.05 3.05 29.42
C GLU A 681 -19.12 2.63 28.26
N PRO A 682 -18.19 1.66 28.45
CA PRO A 682 -17.20 1.31 27.44
C PRO A 682 -17.80 0.85 26.10
N ALA A 683 -18.89 0.09 26.14
CA ALA A 683 -19.58 -0.40 24.95
C ALA A 683 -20.19 0.74 24.11
N ASP A 684 -20.68 1.80 24.77
CA ASP A 684 -21.26 2.95 24.07
C ASP A 684 -20.15 3.81 23.43
N LEU A 685 -18.98 3.93 24.06
CA LEU A 685 -17.80 4.59 23.48
C LEU A 685 -17.30 3.84 22.23
N ALA A 686 -17.24 2.51 22.28
CA ALA A 686 -16.87 1.67 21.14
C ALA A 686 -17.85 1.82 19.98
N GLU A 687 -19.17 1.85 20.24
CA GLU A 687 -20.18 2.04 19.20
C GLU A 687 -20.15 3.48 18.63
N LEU A 688 -19.89 4.51 19.45
CA LEU A 688 -19.66 5.87 18.96
C LEU A 688 -18.46 5.92 18.02
N ALA A 689 -17.34 5.31 18.39
CA ALA A 689 -16.15 5.26 17.53
C ALA A 689 -16.43 4.51 16.21
N TRP A 690 -17.20 3.42 16.27
CA TRP A 690 -17.63 2.71 15.06
C TRP A 690 -18.51 3.56 14.15
N GLN A 691 -19.50 4.27 14.71
CA GLN A 691 -20.37 5.13 13.91
C GLN A 691 -19.58 6.29 13.30
N LEU A 692 -18.69 6.92 14.07
CA LEU A 692 -17.80 7.96 13.57
C LEU A 692 -16.92 7.46 12.41
N PHE A 693 -16.34 6.26 12.54
CA PHE A 693 -15.61 5.61 11.47
C PHE A 693 -16.51 5.41 10.24
N THR A 694 -17.75 4.98 10.44
CA THR A 694 -18.72 4.79 9.35
C THR A 694 -18.99 6.11 8.61
N GLU A 695 -19.26 7.22 9.33
CA GLU A 695 -19.45 8.54 8.72
C GLU A 695 -18.21 9.00 7.92
N TRP A 696 -17.00 8.76 8.45
CA TRP A 696 -15.75 9.06 7.72
C TRP A 696 -15.62 8.26 6.42
N ARG A 697 -16.09 7.00 6.40
CA ARG A 697 -16.10 6.19 5.18
C ARG A 697 -17.09 6.71 4.16
N GLU A 698 -18.30 7.05 4.60
CA GLU A 698 -19.34 7.61 3.74
C GLU A 698 -18.94 8.99 3.19
N ALA A 699 -18.13 9.75 3.92
CA ALA A 699 -17.52 10.99 3.44
C ALA A 699 -16.38 10.76 2.41
N GLY A 700 -16.13 9.51 1.99
CA GLY A 700 -15.11 9.17 1.01
C GLY A 700 -13.70 9.04 1.56
N HIS A 701 -13.56 8.81 2.86
CA HIS A 701 -12.27 8.60 3.53
C HIS A 701 -11.30 9.80 3.39
N PRO A 702 -11.71 11.03 3.75
CA PRO A 702 -10.86 12.20 3.62
C PRO A 702 -9.53 12.01 4.37
N ALA A 703 -8.42 11.99 3.64
CA ALA A 703 -7.11 11.58 4.16
C ALA A 703 -6.58 12.49 5.30
N LYS A 704 -6.99 13.77 5.34
CA LYS A 704 -6.65 14.69 6.43
C LYS A 704 -7.34 14.32 7.76
N GLN A 705 -8.40 13.53 7.69
CA GLN A 705 -9.23 13.17 8.84
C GLN A 705 -9.18 11.67 9.16
N ASN A 706 -8.03 11.03 8.93
CA ASN A 706 -7.81 9.62 9.29
C ASN A 706 -7.96 9.34 10.79
N TRP A 707 -8.04 10.37 11.64
CA TRP A 707 -8.25 10.23 13.08
C TRP A 707 -9.54 9.47 13.43
N ALA A 708 -10.55 9.43 12.55
CA ALA A 708 -11.73 8.60 12.75
C ALA A 708 -11.45 7.08 12.66
N LEU A 709 -10.46 6.67 11.87
CA LEU A 709 -9.95 5.29 11.90
C LEU A 709 -9.13 5.07 13.17
N ASP A 710 -8.26 6.01 13.53
CA ASP A 710 -7.45 5.94 14.76
C ASP A 710 -8.33 5.85 16.03
N ALA A 711 -9.51 6.51 16.03
CA ALA A 711 -10.48 6.46 17.14
C ALA A 711 -10.96 5.03 17.46
N LEU A 712 -11.02 4.13 16.48
CA LEU A 712 -11.31 2.72 16.73
C LEU A 712 -10.25 2.04 17.58
N GLY A 713 -8.98 2.47 17.47
CA GLY A 713 -7.89 1.95 18.28
C GLY A 713 -7.93 2.45 19.71
N LEU A 714 -8.42 3.68 19.89
CA LEU A 714 -8.45 4.37 21.19
C LEU A 714 -9.66 3.99 22.06
N LEU A 715 -10.80 3.70 21.44
CA LEU A 715 -12.08 3.44 22.14
C LEU A 715 -12.71 2.08 21.79
N GLY A 716 -12.16 1.34 20.84
CA GLY A 716 -12.74 0.09 20.35
C GLY A 716 -12.52 -1.12 21.25
N ASP A 717 -13.32 -2.15 21.00
CA ASP A 717 -13.37 -3.41 21.75
C ASP A 717 -13.25 -4.65 20.82
N ASP A 718 -13.47 -5.85 21.35
CA ASP A 718 -13.42 -7.09 20.57
C ASP A 718 -14.49 -7.16 19.47
N GLU A 719 -15.64 -6.50 19.62
CA GLU A 719 -16.64 -6.42 18.55
C GLU A 719 -16.17 -5.48 17.43
N THR A 720 -15.51 -4.37 17.80
CA THR A 720 -14.84 -3.47 16.86
C THR A 720 -13.81 -4.23 16.02
N VAL A 721 -12.97 -5.08 16.63
CA VAL A 721 -12.00 -5.94 15.94
C VAL A 721 -12.69 -6.84 14.92
N ARG A 722 -13.78 -7.52 15.31
CA ARG A 722 -14.53 -8.47 14.47
C ARG A 722 -15.13 -7.77 13.24
N ARG A 723 -15.63 -6.55 13.40
CA ARG A 723 -16.21 -5.74 12.32
C ARG A 723 -15.12 -5.12 11.43
N LEU A 724 -13.98 -4.70 12.00
CA LEU A 724 -12.90 -4.03 11.28
C LEU A 724 -12.03 -4.98 10.44
N ALA A 725 -11.72 -6.17 10.95
CA ALA A 725 -10.78 -7.07 10.27
C ALA A 725 -11.20 -7.49 8.84
N PRO A 726 -12.49 -7.78 8.54
CA PRO A 726 -12.95 -7.97 7.16
C PRO A 726 -12.74 -6.74 6.27
N VAL A 727 -12.95 -5.54 6.81
CA VAL A 727 -12.78 -4.27 6.09
C VAL A 727 -11.30 -4.05 5.72
N ILE A 728 -10.38 -4.30 6.66
CA ILE A 728 -8.93 -4.22 6.41
C ILE A 728 -8.50 -5.17 5.28
N ARG A 729 -9.05 -6.38 5.24
CA ARG A 729 -8.72 -7.38 4.20
C ARG A 729 -9.23 -7.00 2.81
N ALA A 730 -10.32 -6.22 2.73
CA ALA A 730 -10.92 -5.78 1.46
C ALA A 730 -10.20 -4.56 0.86
N TRP A 731 -9.78 -3.62 1.70
CA TRP A 731 -9.24 -2.32 1.27
C TRP A 731 -8.14 -2.34 0.20
N PRO A 732 -7.12 -3.22 0.22
CA PRO A 732 -6.10 -3.22 -0.83
C PRO A 732 -6.70 -3.49 -2.23
N GLY A 733 -7.75 -4.32 -2.32
CA GLY A 733 -8.48 -4.58 -3.56
C GLY A 733 -9.32 -3.40 -4.04
N GLU A 734 -9.62 -2.46 -3.15
CA GLU A 734 -10.35 -1.22 -3.41
C GLU A 734 -9.39 -0.02 -3.63
N GLY A 735 -8.07 -0.26 -3.71
CA GLY A 735 -7.05 0.79 -3.82
C GLY A 735 -6.69 1.47 -2.49
N GLY A 736 -7.18 0.98 -1.35
CA GLY A 736 -7.00 1.52 0.00
C GLY A 736 -5.79 1.01 0.78
N HIS A 737 -4.65 0.73 0.14
CA HIS A 737 -3.47 0.12 0.79
C HIS A 737 -3.02 0.83 2.06
N ALA A 738 -2.91 2.16 2.05
CA ALA A 738 -2.50 2.94 3.22
C ALA A 738 -3.49 2.83 4.38
N ARG A 739 -4.80 2.75 4.08
CA ARG A 739 -5.85 2.55 5.10
C ARG A 739 -5.76 1.16 5.70
N ALA A 740 -5.48 0.15 4.88
CA ALA A 740 -5.27 -1.21 5.36
C ALA A 740 -4.09 -1.31 6.33
N VAL A 741 -2.97 -0.66 6.01
CA VAL A 741 -1.82 -0.58 6.94
C VAL A 741 -2.20 0.14 8.23
N ALA A 742 -2.87 1.30 8.16
CA ALA A 742 -3.34 2.02 9.34
C ALA A 742 -4.34 1.20 10.18
N GLY A 743 -5.20 0.38 9.54
CA GLY A 743 -6.09 -0.53 10.23
C GLY A 743 -5.35 -1.61 11.02
N LEU A 744 -4.15 -2.02 10.59
CA LEU A 744 -3.30 -2.91 11.40
C LEU A 744 -2.71 -2.19 12.62
N ASP A 745 -2.43 -0.88 12.52
CA ASP A 745 -2.07 -0.06 13.70
C ASP A 745 -3.22 -0.05 14.70
N VAL A 746 -4.45 0.15 14.23
CA VAL A 746 -5.65 0.12 15.07
C VAL A 746 -5.83 -1.21 15.79
N LEU A 747 -5.70 -2.35 15.08
CA LEU A 747 -5.80 -3.66 15.74
C LEU A 747 -4.70 -3.89 16.78
N ALA A 748 -3.48 -3.42 16.51
CA ALA A 748 -2.39 -3.52 17.47
C ALA A 748 -2.63 -2.65 18.71
N GLU A 749 -3.23 -1.47 18.54
CA GLU A 749 -3.56 -0.54 19.64
C GLU A 749 -4.64 -1.08 20.57
N ILE A 750 -5.70 -1.71 20.02
CA ILE A 750 -6.75 -2.35 20.84
C ILE A 750 -6.14 -3.42 21.76
N GLY A 751 -5.12 -4.14 21.26
CA GLY A 751 -4.21 -4.93 22.10
C GLY A 751 -4.80 -6.16 22.81
N THR A 752 -6.09 -6.48 22.62
CA THR A 752 -6.71 -7.68 23.20
C THR A 752 -6.20 -8.96 22.52
N SER A 753 -6.33 -10.11 23.19
CA SER A 753 -5.97 -11.42 22.61
C SER A 753 -6.73 -11.70 21.31
N VAL A 754 -7.98 -11.25 21.22
CA VAL A 754 -8.78 -11.30 19.99
C VAL A 754 -8.17 -10.40 18.91
N ALA A 755 -7.83 -9.14 19.22
CA ALA A 755 -7.19 -8.22 18.27
C ALA A 755 -5.89 -8.80 17.70
N LEU A 756 -5.02 -9.33 18.57
CA LEU A 756 -3.76 -9.95 18.20
C LEU A 756 -3.95 -11.23 17.37
N THR A 757 -4.95 -12.06 17.70
CA THR A 757 -5.32 -13.24 16.88
C THR A 757 -5.75 -12.84 15.47
N TYR A 758 -6.57 -11.79 15.34
CA TYR A 758 -7.00 -11.30 14.03
C TYR A 758 -5.85 -10.66 13.24
N LEU A 759 -4.97 -9.91 13.90
CA LEU A 759 -3.76 -9.33 13.31
C LEU A 759 -2.82 -10.43 12.78
N TYR A 760 -2.57 -11.47 13.58
CA TYR A 760 -1.82 -12.64 13.18
C TYR A 760 -2.48 -13.38 12.00
N GLY A 761 -3.81 -13.59 12.07
CA GLY A 761 -4.56 -14.19 10.97
C GLY A 761 -4.44 -13.39 9.66
N ILE A 762 -4.30 -12.07 9.71
CA ILE A 762 -4.03 -11.23 8.54
C ILE A 762 -2.60 -11.42 8.03
N SER A 763 -1.59 -11.50 8.90
CA SER A 763 -0.19 -11.73 8.50
C SER A 763 0.03 -13.06 7.80
N GLN A 764 -0.80 -14.06 8.09
CA GLN A 764 -0.69 -15.37 7.45
C GLN A 764 -1.46 -15.49 6.12
N LYS A 765 -2.68 -14.95 6.05
CA LYS A 765 -3.66 -15.36 5.01
C LYS A 765 -4.00 -14.31 3.97
N VAL A 766 -3.62 -13.05 4.17
CA VAL A 766 -4.05 -12.01 3.23
C VAL A 766 -3.30 -12.14 1.91
N LYS A 767 -4.04 -12.10 0.79
CA LYS A 767 -3.50 -12.24 -0.57
C LYS A 767 -2.63 -11.06 -1.02
N PHE A 768 -2.72 -9.94 -0.32
CA PHE A 768 -2.03 -8.70 -0.67
C PHE A 768 -0.68 -8.62 0.04
N LYS A 769 0.42 -8.82 -0.72
CA LYS A 769 1.80 -8.90 -0.19
C LYS A 769 2.18 -7.73 0.73
N GLY A 770 1.98 -6.49 0.29
CA GLY A 770 2.35 -5.33 1.10
C GLY A 770 1.59 -5.23 2.43
N LEU A 771 0.32 -5.67 2.48
CA LEU A 771 -0.43 -5.72 3.74
C LEU A 771 0.05 -6.88 4.64
N LYS A 772 0.37 -8.02 4.02
CA LYS A 772 0.90 -9.21 4.70
C LYS A 772 2.23 -8.89 5.39
N GLU A 773 3.16 -8.26 4.67
CA GLU A 773 4.46 -7.84 5.17
C GLU A 773 4.32 -6.88 6.35
N ARG A 774 3.48 -5.84 6.23
CA ARG A 774 3.24 -4.91 7.34
C ARG A 774 2.59 -5.57 8.56
N ALA A 775 1.69 -6.53 8.38
CA ALA A 775 1.15 -7.30 9.49
C ALA A 775 2.22 -8.19 10.14
N GLN A 776 3.11 -8.79 9.33
CA GLN A 776 4.21 -9.61 9.82
C GLN A 776 5.25 -8.79 10.60
N GLU A 777 5.61 -7.60 10.10
CA GLU A 777 6.47 -6.64 10.80
C GLU A 777 5.90 -6.33 12.20
N LYS A 778 4.61 -6.01 12.28
CA LYS A 778 3.93 -5.70 13.55
C LYS A 778 3.93 -6.86 14.53
N ILE A 779 3.62 -8.07 14.06
CA ILE A 779 3.68 -9.27 14.89
C ILE A 779 5.12 -9.51 15.38
N THR A 780 6.11 -9.28 14.52
CA THR A 780 7.53 -9.43 14.88
C THR A 780 7.96 -8.38 15.91
N GLU A 781 7.53 -7.12 15.76
CA GLU A 781 7.75 -6.05 16.76
C GLU A 781 7.14 -6.42 18.12
N LEU A 782 5.89 -6.89 18.13
CA LEU A 782 5.18 -7.29 19.35
C LEU A 782 5.82 -8.52 20.01
N ALA A 783 6.22 -9.52 19.21
CA ALA A 783 6.88 -10.71 19.72
C ALA A 783 8.26 -10.37 20.30
N ALA A 784 9.06 -9.56 19.58
CA ALA A 784 10.37 -9.13 20.05
C ALA A 784 10.29 -8.31 21.35
N ALA A 785 9.27 -7.46 21.50
CA ALA A 785 9.03 -6.72 22.75
C ALA A 785 8.75 -7.63 23.94
N LEU A 786 8.25 -8.84 23.69
CA LEU A 786 7.97 -9.87 24.70
C LEU A 786 9.09 -10.92 24.81
N GLY A 787 10.18 -10.80 24.04
CA GLY A 787 11.24 -11.80 23.98
C GLY A 787 10.82 -13.12 23.31
N LEU A 788 9.79 -13.09 22.47
CA LEU A 788 9.20 -14.24 21.80
C LEU A 788 9.46 -14.18 20.28
N SER A 789 9.45 -15.34 19.63
CA SER A 789 9.25 -15.46 18.19
C SER A 789 7.78 -15.25 17.81
N ALA A 790 7.51 -14.98 16.53
CA ALA A 790 6.14 -14.82 16.03
C ALA A 790 5.27 -16.07 16.24
N ASP A 791 5.86 -17.27 16.13
CA ASP A 791 5.17 -18.53 16.36
C ASP A 791 4.89 -18.78 17.84
N GLU A 792 5.82 -18.44 18.72
CA GLU A 792 5.64 -18.51 20.18
C GLU A 792 4.58 -17.53 20.67
N LEU A 793 4.53 -16.33 20.10
CA LEU A 793 3.45 -15.38 20.37
C LEU A 793 2.11 -16.00 19.93
N ALA A 794 2.04 -16.54 18.72
CA ALA A 794 0.81 -17.14 18.20
C ALA A 794 0.30 -18.35 19.00
N ASP A 795 1.19 -19.13 19.63
CA ASP A 795 0.80 -20.20 20.56
C ASP A 795 0.10 -19.65 21.80
N ARG A 796 0.55 -18.49 22.30
CA ARG A 796 0.02 -17.82 23.50
C ARG A 796 -1.26 -17.01 23.25
N LEU A 797 -1.56 -16.74 21.98
CA LEU A 797 -2.72 -15.92 21.59
C LEU A 797 -4.03 -16.71 21.46
N VAL A 798 -3.98 -18.04 21.53
CA VAL A 798 -5.20 -18.85 21.44
C VAL A 798 -6.10 -18.55 22.65
N PRO A 799 -7.34 -18.07 22.45
CA PRO A 799 -8.25 -17.80 23.56
C PRO A 799 -8.91 -19.07 24.07
N ASP A 800 -9.22 -19.10 25.37
CA ASP A 800 -9.98 -20.20 26.00
C ASP A 800 -11.46 -20.24 25.60
N LEU A 801 -11.98 -19.12 25.07
CA LEU A 801 -13.36 -18.96 24.60
C LEU A 801 -14.43 -19.30 25.66
N GLY A 802 -14.08 -19.16 26.94
CA GLY A 802 -14.95 -19.48 28.07
C GLY A 802 -15.13 -20.97 28.32
N LEU A 803 -14.29 -21.83 27.73
CA LEU A 803 -14.21 -23.25 28.07
C LEU A 803 -13.60 -23.41 29.48
N ASP A 804 -14.04 -24.44 30.20
CA ASP A 804 -13.44 -24.86 31.46
C ASP A 804 -12.09 -25.57 31.24
N ALA A 805 -11.38 -25.90 32.32
CA ALA A 805 -10.12 -26.66 32.25
C ALA A 805 -10.27 -28.03 31.58
N GLY A 806 -11.49 -28.61 31.60
CA GLY A 806 -11.87 -29.84 30.88
C GLY A 806 -11.98 -29.66 29.36
N GLY A 807 -11.93 -28.43 28.87
CA GLY A 807 -12.17 -28.08 27.47
C GLY A 807 -13.65 -28.17 27.09
N SER A 808 -14.56 -28.04 28.05
CA SER A 808 -16.01 -28.10 27.86
C SER A 808 -16.67 -26.75 28.21
N LEU A 809 -17.87 -26.52 27.69
CA LEU A 809 -18.71 -25.38 28.09
C LEU A 809 -20.12 -25.87 28.35
N VAL A 810 -20.64 -25.58 29.55
CA VAL A 810 -22.03 -25.88 29.91
C VAL A 810 -22.92 -24.68 29.60
N LEU A 811 -23.91 -24.90 28.75
CA LEU A 811 -24.93 -23.93 28.35
C LEU A 811 -26.19 -24.20 29.17
N ASP A 812 -26.52 -23.29 30.09
CA ASP A 812 -27.66 -23.45 31.00
C ASP A 812 -28.94 -22.80 30.43
N TYR A 813 -30.01 -23.59 30.28
CA TYR A 813 -31.34 -23.12 29.91
C TYR A 813 -32.31 -23.19 31.11
N GLY A 814 -31.79 -23.43 32.32
CA GLY A 814 -32.55 -23.66 33.56
C GLY A 814 -32.89 -25.14 33.73
N ARG A 815 -33.99 -25.59 33.12
CA ARG A 815 -34.50 -26.98 33.27
C ARG A 815 -33.70 -28.02 32.49
N ARG A 816 -32.93 -27.60 31.49
CA ARG A 816 -32.09 -28.46 30.66
C ARG A 816 -30.74 -27.78 30.44
N ARG A 817 -29.70 -28.58 30.33
CA ARG A 817 -28.33 -28.14 30.12
C ARG A 817 -27.76 -28.85 28.91
N PHE A 818 -26.88 -28.16 28.20
CA PHE A 818 -26.16 -28.70 27.05
C PHE A 818 -24.66 -28.53 27.26
N THR A 819 -23.89 -29.55 26.91
CA THR A 819 -22.43 -29.49 26.99
C THR A 819 -21.85 -29.37 25.59
N VAL A 820 -20.98 -28.39 25.39
CA VAL A 820 -20.24 -28.19 24.14
C VAL A 820 -19.02 -29.12 24.09
N GLY A 821 -18.82 -29.79 22.96
CA GLY A 821 -17.62 -30.59 22.66
C GLY A 821 -17.08 -30.33 21.26
N PHE A 822 -15.92 -30.92 20.93
CA PHE A 822 -15.19 -30.65 19.68
C PHE A 822 -14.75 -31.92 18.96
N ASP A 823 -14.91 -31.93 17.64
CA ASP A 823 -14.38 -32.98 16.77
C ASP A 823 -12.88 -32.78 16.45
N GLU A 824 -12.33 -33.63 15.59
CA GLU A 824 -10.93 -33.64 15.20
C GLU A 824 -10.47 -32.40 14.41
N GLN A 825 -11.38 -31.62 13.83
CA GLN A 825 -11.06 -30.32 13.24
C GLN A 825 -11.54 -29.15 14.10
N LEU A 826 -11.72 -29.37 15.41
CA LEU A 826 -12.28 -28.41 16.36
C LEU A 826 -13.67 -27.88 15.96
N LYS A 827 -14.48 -28.59 15.18
CA LYS A 827 -15.85 -28.12 14.94
C LYS A 827 -16.69 -28.34 16.20
N PRO A 828 -17.32 -27.29 16.74
CA PRO A 828 -18.11 -27.43 17.96
C PRO A 828 -19.40 -28.21 17.69
N PHE A 829 -19.74 -29.12 18.60
CA PHE A 829 -21.02 -29.79 18.69
C PHE A 829 -21.60 -29.63 20.10
N VAL A 830 -22.88 -29.92 20.25
CA VAL A 830 -23.55 -29.91 21.56
C VAL A 830 -24.10 -31.29 21.89
N ALA A 831 -24.01 -31.69 23.15
CA ALA A 831 -24.65 -32.88 23.70
C ALA A 831 -25.70 -32.47 24.72
N ASP A 832 -26.78 -33.26 24.83
CA ASP A 832 -27.75 -33.10 25.92
C ASP A 832 -27.21 -33.67 27.24
N ALA A 833 -28.01 -33.57 28.31
CA ALA A 833 -27.66 -34.08 29.63
C ALA A 833 -27.42 -35.61 29.68
N ALA A 834 -27.89 -36.37 28.68
CA ALA A 834 -27.63 -37.80 28.54
C ALA A 834 -26.39 -38.10 27.69
N GLY A 835 -25.63 -37.08 27.27
CA GLY A 835 -24.45 -37.22 26.43
C GLY A 835 -24.76 -37.42 24.94
N LYS A 836 -26.03 -37.35 24.52
CA LYS A 836 -26.41 -37.57 23.13
C LYS A 836 -26.08 -36.33 22.28
N ARG A 837 -25.25 -36.51 21.26
CA ARG A 837 -24.86 -35.45 20.32
C ARG A 837 -26.08 -34.95 19.51
N LEU A 838 -26.27 -33.65 19.49
CA LEU A 838 -27.33 -32.94 18.77
C LEU A 838 -26.79 -32.29 17.49
N LYS A 839 -27.64 -32.16 16.47
CA LYS A 839 -27.28 -31.51 15.19
C LYS A 839 -27.11 -29.99 15.32
N ALA A 840 -27.80 -29.36 16.28
CA ALA A 840 -27.69 -27.94 16.58
C ALA A 840 -28.16 -27.69 18.02
N LEU A 841 -27.71 -26.59 18.61
CA LEU A 841 -28.23 -26.12 19.89
C LEU A 841 -29.72 -25.70 19.71
N PRO A 842 -30.65 -26.20 20.53
CA PRO A 842 -32.07 -25.82 20.43
C PRO A 842 -32.28 -24.32 20.64
N LYS A 843 -33.19 -23.71 19.88
CA LYS A 843 -33.61 -22.33 20.13
C LYS A 843 -34.28 -22.23 21.52
N PRO A 844 -34.08 -21.13 22.27
CA PRO A 844 -34.80 -20.87 23.51
C PRO A 844 -36.32 -20.93 23.28
N GLY A 845 -37.03 -21.70 24.11
CA GLY A 845 -38.48 -21.86 24.06
C GLY A 845 -39.18 -21.29 25.30
N ALA A 846 -40.51 -21.29 25.29
CA ALA A 846 -41.33 -20.72 26.38
C ALA A 846 -41.21 -21.45 27.74
N GLN A 847 -40.63 -22.64 27.76
CA GLN A 847 -40.41 -23.46 28.97
C GLN A 847 -38.97 -23.35 29.49
N ASP A 848 -38.09 -22.63 28.78
CA ASP A 848 -36.71 -22.36 29.18
C ASP A 848 -36.64 -21.05 29.97
N ASP A 849 -35.56 -20.85 30.72
CA ASP A 849 -35.34 -19.60 31.45
C ASP A 849 -35.23 -18.39 30.51
N ALA A 850 -35.99 -17.34 30.82
CA ALA A 850 -36.13 -16.16 29.95
C ALA A 850 -34.84 -15.31 29.81
N VAL A 851 -33.88 -15.49 30.71
CA VAL A 851 -32.59 -14.77 30.71
C VAL A 851 -31.46 -15.71 30.29
N LEU A 852 -31.34 -16.87 30.94
CA LEU A 852 -30.21 -17.77 30.72
C LEU A 852 -30.20 -18.39 29.32
N ALA A 853 -31.36 -18.77 28.78
CA ALA A 853 -31.41 -19.46 27.48
C ALA A 853 -31.03 -18.56 26.29
N PRO A 854 -31.54 -17.31 26.14
CA PRO A 854 -31.07 -16.38 25.11
C PRO A 854 -29.58 -16.05 25.21
N GLU A 855 -29.05 -15.87 26.43
CA GLU A 855 -27.62 -15.64 26.65
C GLU A 855 -26.77 -16.84 26.24
N ALA A 856 -27.15 -18.05 26.65
CA ALA A 856 -26.46 -19.28 26.29
C ALA A 856 -26.46 -19.50 24.76
N TYR A 857 -27.57 -19.21 24.08
CA TYR A 857 -27.66 -19.29 22.62
C TYR A 857 -26.75 -18.28 21.91
N ARG A 858 -26.66 -17.03 22.43
CA ARG A 858 -25.73 -16.01 21.95
C ARG A 858 -24.28 -16.42 22.17
N LYS A 859 -23.92 -16.90 23.37
CA LYS A 859 -22.58 -17.40 23.72
C LYS A 859 -22.14 -18.51 22.77
N PHE A 860 -22.99 -19.52 22.53
CA PHE A 860 -22.67 -20.59 21.58
C PHE A 860 -22.50 -20.10 20.14
N SER A 861 -23.32 -19.13 19.72
CA SER A 861 -23.22 -18.55 18.38
C SER A 861 -21.91 -17.77 18.17
N ALA A 862 -21.45 -17.05 19.20
CA ALA A 862 -20.15 -16.39 19.22
C ALA A 862 -19.00 -17.42 19.20
N LEU A 863 -19.02 -18.40 20.12
CA LEU A 863 -18.06 -19.50 20.17
C LEU A 863 -17.88 -20.18 18.81
N LYS A 864 -18.98 -20.50 18.12
CA LYS A 864 -18.93 -21.15 16.81
C LYS A 864 -18.25 -20.29 15.74
N LYS A 865 -18.42 -18.96 15.77
CA LYS A 865 -17.73 -18.06 14.86
C LYS A 865 -16.23 -18.02 15.15
N ASP A 866 -15.86 -17.98 16.43
CA ASP A 866 -14.48 -17.81 16.88
C ASP A 866 -13.65 -19.05 16.60
N VAL A 867 -14.18 -20.21 17.00
CA VAL A 867 -13.55 -21.50 16.74
C VAL A 867 -13.39 -21.72 15.24
N ARG A 868 -14.36 -21.34 14.40
CA ARG A 868 -14.21 -21.45 12.94
C ARG A 868 -13.06 -20.61 12.39
N ALA A 869 -12.76 -19.46 13.00
CA ALA A 869 -11.64 -18.61 12.60
C ALA A 869 -10.28 -19.20 13.03
N ILE A 870 -10.24 -19.86 14.20
CA ILE A 870 -9.02 -20.37 14.84
C ILE A 870 -8.67 -21.80 14.37
N ALA A 871 -9.66 -22.69 14.26
CA ALA A 871 -9.48 -24.14 14.10
C ALA A 871 -8.61 -24.53 12.90
N ALA A 872 -8.98 -24.07 11.69
CA ALA A 872 -8.24 -24.37 10.47
C ALA A 872 -6.82 -23.79 10.49
N ASP A 873 -6.58 -22.75 11.30
CA ASP A 873 -5.25 -22.20 11.49
C ASP A 873 -4.38 -23.09 12.36
N GLN A 874 -4.89 -23.47 13.53
CA GLN A 874 -4.13 -24.28 14.49
C GLN A 874 -3.80 -25.67 13.94
N VAL A 875 -4.71 -26.28 13.18
CA VAL A 875 -4.44 -27.54 12.46
C VAL A 875 -3.25 -27.38 11.50
N ARG A 876 -3.25 -26.35 10.65
CA ARG A 876 -2.13 -26.08 9.72
C ARG A 876 -0.84 -25.74 10.45
N ARG A 877 -0.91 -25.03 11.57
CA ARG A 877 0.28 -24.67 12.37
C ARG A 877 0.91 -25.89 13.00
N LEU A 878 0.13 -26.84 13.50
CA LEU A 878 0.63 -28.10 14.05
C LEU A 878 1.22 -28.99 12.94
N GLU A 879 0.58 -29.07 11.78
CA GLU A 879 1.13 -29.79 10.61
C GLU A 879 2.46 -29.17 10.17
N ARG A 880 2.53 -27.84 10.10
CA ARG A 880 3.76 -27.13 9.77
C ARG A 880 4.84 -27.32 10.83
N ALA A 881 4.48 -27.29 12.11
CA ALA A 881 5.41 -27.53 13.22
C ALA A 881 6.02 -28.94 13.17
N MET A 882 5.26 -29.94 12.68
CA MET A 882 5.77 -31.29 12.42
C MET A 882 6.83 -31.28 11.31
N VAL A 883 6.56 -30.62 10.19
CA VAL A 883 7.48 -30.53 9.03
C VAL A 883 8.73 -29.72 9.35
N ASP A 884 8.56 -28.57 10.00
CA ASP A 884 9.63 -27.66 10.39
C ASP A 884 10.37 -28.14 11.66
N GLN A 885 9.94 -29.27 12.24
CA GLN A 885 10.49 -29.89 13.47
C GLN A 885 10.58 -28.91 14.65
N ARG A 886 9.55 -28.08 14.81
CA ARG A 886 9.46 -27.11 15.91
C ARG A 886 9.36 -27.82 17.25
N ARG A 887 10.02 -27.24 18.25
CA ARG A 887 10.13 -27.80 19.60
C ARG A 887 9.62 -26.79 20.61
N TRP A 888 9.12 -27.32 21.71
CA TRP A 888 8.69 -26.58 22.89
C TRP A 888 9.35 -27.20 24.13
N THR A 889 9.55 -26.39 25.17
CA THR A 889 9.82 -26.91 26.50
C THR A 889 8.57 -27.63 27.03
N GLY A 890 8.75 -28.58 27.94
CA GLY A 890 7.63 -29.28 28.58
C GLY A 890 6.69 -28.31 29.29
N ALA A 891 7.23 -27.27 29.92
CA ALA A 891 6.44 -26.22 30.56
C ALA A 891 5.55 -25.45 29.56
N ASP A 892 6.10 -24.96 28.45
CA ASP A 892 5.34 -24.25 27.41
C ASP A 892 4.30 -25.16 26.76
N PHE A 893 4.67 -26.41 26.50
CA PHE A 893 3.76 -27.40 25.93
C PHE A 893 2.59 -27.71 26.89
N GLN A 894 2.86 -27.88 28.17
CA GLN A 894 1.83 -28.12 29.18
C GLN A 894 0.91 -26.90 29.30
N GLN A 895 1.45 -25.68 29.30
CA GLN A 895 0.67 -24.46 29.48
C GLN A 895 -0.20 -24.12 28.26
N PHE A 896 0.38 -24.12 27.05
CA PHE A 896 -0.27 -23.56 25.86
C PHE A 896 -0.91 -24.62 24.95
N PHE A 897 -0.63 -25.91 25.17
CA PHE A 897 -1.15 -27.00 24.36
C PHE A 897 -1.93 -28.03 25.20
N ALA A 898 -1.24 -28.85 26.00
CA ALA A 898 -1.87 -29.98 26.68
C ALA A 898 -2.88 -29.55 27.76
N GLY A 899 -2.57 -28.50 28.52
CA GLY A 899 -3.42 -27.91 29.55
C GLY A 899 -4.40 -26.84 29.04
N HIS A 900 -4.25 -26.39 27.79
CA HIS A 900 -5.09 -25.33 27.24
C HIS A 900 -6.51 -25.88 26.90
N PRO A 901 -7.60 -25.24 27.37
CA PRO A 901 -8.99 -25.66 27.17
C PRO A 901 -9.40 -26.02 25.73
N LEU A 902 -9.01 -25.20 24.74
CA LEU A 902 -9.28 -25.47 23.33
C LEU A 902 -8.23 -26.38 22.67
N MET A 903 -6.93 -26.09 22.86
CA MET A 903 -5.85 -26.79 22.11
C MET A 903 -5.70 -28.26 22.51
N ARG A 904 -6.02 -28.63 23.75
CA ARG A 904 -5.95 -30.02 24.23
C ARG A 904 -6.71 -31.02 23.34
N HIS A 905 -7.78 -30.55 22.69
CA HIS A 905 -8.57 -31.35 21.76
C HIS A 905 -7.76 -31.76 20.51
N LEU A 906 -6.86 -30.92 20.01
CA LEU A 906 -5.95 -31.27 18.92
C LEU A 906 -4.77 -32.11 19.44
N VAL A 907 -4.23 -31.75 20.61
CA VAL A 907 -3.06 -32.41 21.21
C VAL A 907 -3.27 -33.90 21.43
N ARG A 908 -4.44 -34.29 21.99
CA ARG A 908 -4.79 -35.71 22.23
C ARG A 908 -4.97 -36.54 20.96
N ARG A 909 -5.03 -35.89 19.79
CA ARG A 909 -5.24 -36.52 18.48
C ARG A 909 -3.96 -36.59 17.65
N LEU A 910 -2.82 -36.35 18.28
CA LEU A 910 -1.50 -36.38 17.64
C LEU A 910 -0.54 -37.20 18.49
N VAL A 911 0.43 -37.82 17.83
CA VAL A 911 1.62 -38.36 18.48
C VAL A 911 2.65 -37.23 18.61
N TRP A 912 3.21 -37.08 19.80
CA TRP A 912 4.28 -36.14 20.09
C TRP A 912 5.60 -36.88 20.25
N PHE A 913 6.71 -36.20 20.07
CA PHE A 913 8.05 -36.78 20.11
C PHE A 913 8.87 -36.09 21.18
N ARG A 914 9.35 -36.87 22.15
CA ARG A 914 10.29 -36.42 23.19
C ARG A 914 11.71 -36.58 22.65
N TYR A 915 12.43 -35.47 22.54
CA TYR A 915 13.73 -35.47 21.86
C TYR A 915 14.87 -36.05 22.70
N ALA A 916 14.80 -35.96 24.03
CA ALA A 916 15.85 -36.49 24.90
C ALA A 916 15.87 -38.03 24.86
N GLU A 917 14.71 -38.67 24.85
CA GLU A 917 14.55 -40.13 24.84
C GLU A 917 14.35 -40.71 23.44
N SER A 918 14.19 -39.85 22.42
CA SER A 918 13.89 -40.26 21.04
C SER A 918 12.66 -41.18 20.93
N ALA A 919 11.61 -40.86 21.69
CA ALA A 919 10.41 -41.70 21.83
C ALA A 919 9.12 -40.91 21.54
N GLY A 920 8.13 -41.61 20.97
CA GLY A 920 6.78 -41.07 20.79
C GLY A 920 5.97 -41.10 22.09
N VAL A 921 5.05 -40.16 22.25
CA VAL A 921 4.07 -40.11 23.36
C VAL A 921 2.72 -39.57 22.88
N ARG A 922 1.63 -39.94 23.56
CA ARG A 922 0.29 -39.36 23.37
C ARG A 922 -0.22 -38.72 24.66
N LEU A 923 -1.19 -37.82 24.54
CA LEU A 923 -1.96 -37.31 25.68
C LEU A 923 -3.26 -38.14 25.83
N ALA A 924 -3.43 -38.81 26.95
CA ALA A 924 -4.61 -39.60 27.28
C ALA A 924 -5.80 -38.74 27.72
N GLU A 925 -6.99 -39.34 27.82
CA GLU A 925 -8.25 -38.67 28.14
C GLU A 925 -8.26 -38.01 29.52
N ASP A 926 -7.54 -38.61 30.47
CA ASP A 926 -7.37 -38.11 31.84
C ASP A 926 -6.31 -37.00 31.96
N GLY A 927 -5.62 -36.69 30.86
CA GLY A 927 -4.58 -35.66 30.80
C GLY A 927 -3.17 -36.15 31.14
N THR A 928 -2.97 -37.45 31.35
CA THR A 928 -1.63 -38.05 31.50
C THR A 928 -0.97 -38.32 30.15
N PHE A 929 0.36 -38.43 30.12
CA PHE A 929 1.07 -38.87 28.92
C PHE A 929 1.26 -40.38 28.94
N ALA A 930 1.14 -41.02 27.78
CA ALA A 930 1.36 -42.45 27.62
C ALA A 930 2.30 -42.73 26.42
N ASP A 931 3.09 -43.79 26.51
CA ASP A 931 3.91 -44.28 25.41
C ASP A 931 3.11 -45.22 24.48
N VAL A 932 3.81 -45.95 23.61
CA VAL A 932 3.21 -46.84 22.60
C VAL A 932 2.58 -48.09 23.22
N ASP A 933 3.04 -48.50 24.41
CA ASP A 933 2.55 -49.67 25.16
C ASP A 933 1.48 -49.28 26.20
N ASP A 934 1.04 -48.01 26.15
CA ASP A 934 0.06 -47.39 27.05
C ASP A 934 0.57 -47.21 28.50
N GLU A 935 1.89 -47.22 28.71
CA GLU A 935 2.49 -46.96 30.02
C GLU A 935 2.60 -45.45 30.28
N THR A 936 2.33 -45.03 31.52
CA THR A 936 2.34 -43.61 31.90
C THR A 936 3.77 -43.04 31.84
N VAL A 937 3.92 -41.92 31.13
CA VAL A 937 5.16 -41.16 30.98
C VAL A 937 5.04 -39.82 31.71
N VAL A 938 6.13 -39.37 32.34
CA VAL A 938 6.24 -38.02 32.91
C VAL A 938 7.00 -37.13 31.93
N LEU A 939 6.44 -35.96 31.62
CA LEU A 939 7.11 -34.92 30.85
C LEU A 939 7.72 -33.90 31.82
N GLY A 940 9.04 -33.74 31.81
CA GLY A 940 9.73 -32.72 32.60
C GLY A 940 9.58 -31.32 32.00
N ASP A 941 9.65 -30.28 32.83
CA ASP A 941 9.45 -28.89 32.40
C ASP A 941 10.46 -28.43 31.34
N ASP A 942 11.70 -28.93 31.40
CA ASP A 942 12.78 -28.60 30.46
C ASP A 942 12.87 -29.57 29.27
N ASP A 943 12.05 -30.64 29.25
CA ASP A 943 12.04 -31.62 28.17
C ASP A 943 11.69 -30.93 26.85
N GLN A 944 12.39 -31.31 25.77
CA GLN A 944 12.04 -30.85 24.44
C GLN A 944 11.02 -31.80 23.83
N ILE A 945 9.86 -31.25 23.47
CA ILE A 945 8.76 -31.98 22.83
C ILE A 945 8.38 -31.33 21.51
N GLY A 946 7.94 -32.12 20.53
CA GLY A 946 7.44 -31.63 19.25
C GLY A 946 6.42 -32.57 18.63
N VAL A 947 5.76 -32.17 17.55
CA VAL A 947 4.84 -33.08 16.85
C VAL A 947 5.65 -34.16 16.14
N ALA A 948 5.32 -35.43 16.35
CA ALA A 948 6.10 -36.54 15.79
C ALA A 948 5.94 -36.61 14.26
N HIS A 949 7.04 -36.57 13.52
CA HIS A 949 7.04 -36.85 12.10
C HIS A 949 7.17 -38.38 11.86
N PRO A 950 6.52 -38.98 10.83
CA PRO A 950 6.60 -40.43 10.60
C PRO A 950 8.02 -40.98 10.45
N LEU A 951 8.89 -40.25 9.75
CA LEU A 951 10.30 -40.63 9.61
C LEU A 951 11.09 -40.59 10.93
N ARG A 952 10.62 -39.87 11.94
CA ARG A 952 11.20 -39.87 13.30
C ARG A 952 10.69 -41.03 14.14
N LEU A 953 9.44 -41.44 13.95
CA LEU A 953 8.86 -42.60 14.64
C LEU A 953 9.49 -43.92 14.16
N GLY A 954 9.94 -43.98 12.90
CA GLY A 954 10.64 -45.15 12.36
C GLY A 954 9.81 -46.43 12.54
N ASP A 955 10.42 -47.45 13.14
CA ASP A 955 9.81 -48.77 13.35
C ASP A 955 8.57 -48.72 14.27
N SER A 956 8.46 -47.72 15.15
CA SER A 956 7.30 -47.56 16.05
C SER A 956 6.04 -47.02 15.36
N LEU A 957 6.14 -46.56 14.10
CA LEU A 957 5.03 -45.94 13.37
C LEU A 957 3.80 -46.86 13.25
N ALA A 958 4.01 -48.14 12.96
CA ALA A 958 2.92 -49.11 12.81
C ALA A 958 2.20 -49.40 14.14
N ALA A 959 2.94 -49.44 15.24
CA ALA A 959 2.38 -49.63 16.58
C ALA A 959 1.54 -48.41 17.00
N TRP A 960 2.04 -47.19 16.76
CA TRP A 960 1.26 -45.96 16.98
C TRP A 960 -0.02 -45.90 16.14
N ALA A 961 0.04 -46.33 14.88
CA ALA A 961 -1.15 -46.43 14.02
C ALA A 961 -2.18 -47.41 14.57
N GLY A 962 -1.72 -48.53 15.17
CA GLY A 962 -2.57 -49.48 15.89
C GLY A 962 -3.27 -48.84 17.09
N VAL A 963 -2.50 -48.19 17.98
CA VAL A 963 -3.06 -47.51 19.17
C VAL A 963 -4.13 -46.49 18.78
N PHE A 964 -3.87 -45.65 17.77
CA PHE A 964 -4.84 -44.65 17.33
C PHE A 964 -6.10 -45.27 16.70
N ALA A 965 -5.97 -46.42 16.04
CA ALA A 965 -7.12 -47.15 15.51
C ALA A 965 -7.96 -47.79 16.62
N ASP A 966 -7.31 -48.40 17.62
CA ASP A 966 -7.99 -49.07 18.75
C ASP A 966 -8.81 -48.09 19.61
N TYR A 967 -8.31 -46.87 19.78
CA TYR A 967 -9.00 -45.79 20.48
C TYR A 967 -9.91 -44.93 19.57
N GLU A 968 -10.08 -45.31 18.29
CA GLU A 968 -10.88 -44.57 17.29
C GLU A 968 -10.49 -43.07 17.16
N ILE A 969 -9.20 -42.76 17.31
CA ILE A 969 -8.67 -41.40 17.31
C ILE A 969 -8.43 -40.92 15.87
N LEU A 970 -9.31 -40.05 15.38
CA LEU A 970 -9.12 -39.35 14.11
C LEU A 970 -8.10 -38.20 14.26
N GLN A 971 -7.07 -38.21 13.40
CA GLN A 971 -6.03 -37.18 13.39
C GLN A 971 -6.51 -35.90 12.66
N PRO A 972 -6.11 -34.70 13.12
CA PRO A 972 -6.52 -33.43 12.52
C PRO A 972 -5.93 -33.19 11.11
N PHE A 973 -4.82 -33.86 10.79
CA PHE A 973 -4.17 -33.91 9.48
C PHE A 973 -3.46 -35.28 9.33
N PRO A 974 -3.07 -35.70 8.11
CA PRO A 974 -2.32 -36.93 7.91
C PRO A 974 -0.95 -36.85 8.60
N GLN A 975 -0.85 -37.38 9.81
CA GLN A 975 0.40 -37.56 10.54
C GLN A 975 0.90 -39.00 10.35
N LEU A 976 0.26 -40.00 10.97
CA LEU A 976 0.74 -41.39 10.93
C LEU A 976 0.60 -42.02 9.53
N GLY A 977 -0.44 -41.64 8.78
CA GLY A 977 -0.67 -42.05 7.40
C GLY A 977 -0.05 -41.14 6.35
N ARG A 978 0.92 -40.28 6.72
CA ARG A 978 1.53 -39.33 5.77
C ARG A 978 2.46 -40.06 4.80
N GLU A 979 2.26 -39.83 3.51
CA GLU A 979 3.08 -40.42 2.45
C GLU A 979 4.42 -39.70 2.32
N VAL A 980 5.42 -40.13 3.11
CA VAL A 980 6.79 -39.62 3.10
C VAL A 980 7.79 -40.77 3.07
N GLU A 981 8.89 -40.56 2.35
CA GLU A 981 9.97 -41.54 2.20
C GLU A 981 11.29 -40.97 2.73
N ALA A 982 12.09 -41.79 3.39
CA ALA A 982 13.44 -41.40 3.81
C ALA A 982 14.35 -41.30 2.58
N LEU A 983 15.00 -40.15 2.40
CA LEU A 983 15.92 -39.91 1.28
C LEU A 983 17.37 -39.86 1.79
N THR A 984 18.26 -40.54 1.09
CA THR A 984 19.73 -40.34 1.22
C THR A 984 20.15 -39.02 0.56
N PRO A 985 21.28 -38.40 0.95
CA PRO A 985 21.77 -37.17 0.33
C PRO A 985 21.89 -37.24 -1.20
N GLU A 986 22.28 -38.40 -1.73
CA GLU A 986 22.36 -38.66 -3.17
C GLU A 986 20.98 -38.62 -3.84
N GLN A 987 19.98 -39.26 -3.21
CA GLN A 987 18.60 -39.25 -3.69
C GLN A 987 17.96 -37.86 -3.59
N VAL A 988 18.36 -37.04 -2.63
CA VAL A 988 17.91 -35.63 -2.53
C VAL A 988 18.36 -34.87 -3.78
N GLU A 989 19.64 -34.93 -4.14
CA GLU A 989 20.14 -34.23 -5.32
C GLU A 989 19.54 -34.75 -6.63
N GLU A 990 19.38 -36.05 -6.77
CA GLU A 990 18.75 -36.66 -7.95
C GLU A 990 17.27 -36.28 -8.07
N ARG A 991 16.48 -36.52 -7.02
CA ARG A 991 15.01 -36.44 -7.11
C ARG A 991 14.47 -35.03 -6.96
N LEU A 992 15.08 -34.19 -6.12
CA LEU A 992 14.71 -32.77 -6.01
C LEU A 992 15.46 -31.91 -7.03
N GLY A 993 16.77 -32.12 -7.19
CA GLY A 993 17.59 -31.27 -8.05
C GLY A 993 17.39 -31.53 -9.54
N GLN A 994 17.17 -32.78 -9.96
CA GLN A 994 17.05 -33.17 -11.38
C GLN A 994 15.63 -33.61 -11.76
N GLY A 995 14.88 -34.22 -10.84
CA GLY A 995 13.60 -34.89 -11.12
C GLY A 995 12.48 -34.00 -11.68
N PHE A 996 12.54 -32.69 -11.46
CA PHE A 996 11.52 -31.73 -11.92
C PHE A 996 12.00 -30.80 -13.04
N LEU A 997 13.27 -30.89 -13.45
CA LEU A 997 13.82 -29.98 -14.44
C LEU A 997 13.12 -30.14 -15.79
N GLY A 998 12.71 -29.02 -16.37
CA GLY A 998 12.01 -28.99 -17.65
C GLY A 998 10.51 -29.35 -17.59
N VAL A 999 9.97 -29.72 -16.42
CA VAL A 999 8.53 -29.92 -16.23
C VAL A 999 7.79 -28.62 -16.54
N ARG A 1000 6.77 -28.72 -17.38
CA ARG A 1000 5.88 -27.63 -17.77
C ARG A 1000 4.55 -27.76 -17.04
N VAL A 1001 4.09 -26.67 -16.47
CA VAL A 1001 2.91 -26.65 -15.60
C VAL A 1001 2.16 -25.33 -15.75
N PRO A 1002 0.81 -25.33 -15.71
CA PRO A 1002 0.05 -24.08 -15.70
C PRO A 1002 0.42 -23.19 -14.50
N THR A 1003 0.49 -21.87 -14.72
CA THR A 1003 0.76 -20.89 -13.68
C THR A 1003 -0.19 -21.03 -12.49
N THR A 1004 -1.47 -21.32 -12.75
CA THR A 1004 -2.49 -21.52 -11.72
C THR A 1004 -2.23 -22.73 -10.82
N THR A 1005 -1.63 -23.79 -11.35
CA THR A 1005 -1.27 -25.00 -10.60
C THR A 1005 -0.09 -24.73 -9.66
N LEU A 1006 0.96 -24.05 -10.14
CA LEU A 1006 2.13 -23.68 -9.34
C LEU A 1006 1.79 -22.82 -8.12
N LEU A 1007 0.75 -21.99 -8.19
CA LEU A 1007 0.26 -21.22 -7.04
C LEU A 1007 -0.19 -22.12 -5.87
N GLY A 1008 -0.42 -23.43 -6.11
CA GLY A 1008 -0.66 -24.43 -5.07
C GLY A 1008 0.49 -24.54 -4.06
N LEU A 1009 1.74 -24.23 -4.46
CA LEU A 1009 2.91 -24.23 -3.57
C LEU A 1009 2.75 -23.21 -2.43
N GLU A 1010 2.06 -22.08 -2.63
CA GLU A 1010 1.86 -21.07 -1.59
C GLU A 1010 1.10 -21.62 -0.37
N ARG A 1011 0.20 -22.58 -0.58
CA ARG A 1011 -0.56 -23.24 0.51
C ARG A 1011 0.30 -24.21 1.33
N ARG A 1012 1.49 -24.55 0.85
CA ARG A 1012 2.44 -25.51 1.42
C ARG A 1012 3.68 -24.83 2.01
N GLY A 1013 3.60 -23.52 2.27
CA GLY A 1013 4.66 -22.76 2.92
C GLY A 1013 5.70 -22.14 1.97
N TRP A 1014 5.55 -22.31 0.66
CA TRP A 1014 6.38 -21.64 -0.34
C TRP A 1014 5.91 -20.19 -0.57
N GLN A 1015 6.82 -19.35 -1.05
CA GLN A 1015 6.58 -17.94 -1.34
C GLN A 1015 7.07 -17.63 -2.75
N ARG A 1016 6.43 -16.69 -3.45
CA ARG A 1016 6.97 -16.21 -4.73
C ARG A 1016 8.07 -15.19 -4.50
N GLY A 1017 9.10 -15.23 -5.33
CA GLY A 1017 10.16 -14.26 -5.36
C GLY A 1017 9.68 -12.81 -5.52
N ALA A 1018 10.53 -11.86 -5.14
CA ALA A 1018 10.26 -10.44 -5.35
C ALA A 1018 10.09 -10.13 -6.86
N PRO A 1019 9.10 -9.30 -7.25
CA PRO A 1019 8.96 -8.88 -8.65
C PRO A 1019 10.22 -8.18 -9.13
N GLN A 1020 10.70 -8.58 -10.31
CA GLN A 1020 11.87 -7.99 -10.97
C GLN A 1020 11.42 -7.05 -12.10
N ASP A 1021 12.21 -6.93 -13.15
CA ASP A 1021 11.90 -6.14 -14.34
C ASP A 1021 10.51 -6.48 -14.91
N ALA A 1022 9.80 -5.44 -15.34
CA ALA A 1022 8.41 -5.50 -15.82
C ALA A 1022 7.40 -6.16 -14.83
N GLY A 1023 7.76 -6.30 -13.54
CA GLY A 1023 6.90 -6.90 -12.53
C GLY A 1023 6.76 -8.42 -12.66
N VAL A 1024 7.77 -9.11 -13.19
CA VAL A 1024 7.76 -10.57 -13.35
C VAL A 1024 8.41 -11.25 -12.13
N GLN A 1025 7.80 -12.33 -11.63
CA GLN A 1025 8.30 -13.16 -10.54
C GLN A 1025 8.84 -14.48 -11.10
N GLY A 1026 10.16 -14.69 -11.02
CA GLY A 1026 10.85 -15.79 -11.69
C GLY A 1026 11.11 -17.05 -10.85
N TRP A 1027 10.69 -17.10 -9.58
CA TRP A 1027 10.96 -18.27 -8.71
C TRP A 1027 9.97 -18.39 -7.55
N PHE A 1028 9.96 -19.58 -6.94
CA PHE A 1028 9.37 -19.87 -5.63
C PHE A 1028 10.47 -20.17 -4.61
N GLU A 1029 10.25 -19.83 -3.35
CA GLU A 1029 11.23 -19.99 -2.26
C GLU A 1029 10.56 -20.46 -0.96
N ARG A 1030 11.26 -21.28 -0.19
CA ARG A 1030 10.82 -21.76 1.13
C ARG A 1030 11.99 -21.71 2.11
N ASP A 1031 11.81 -20.98 3.20
CA ASP A 1031 12.79 -20.98 4.31
C ASP A 1031 12.87 -22.36 4.93
N VAL A 1032 14.08 -22.83 5.21
CA VAL A 1032 14.35 -24.12 5.83
C VAL A 1032 15.34 -23.95 7.00
N PRO A 1033 15.43 -24.91 7.94
CA PRO A 1033 16.37 -24.85 9.06
C PRO A 1033 17.83 -24.62 8.61
N GLY A 1034 18.65 -24.03 9.49
CA GLY A 1034 20.06 -23.76 9.21
C GLY A 1034 20.35 -22.40 8.54
N GLY A 1035 19.37 -21.50 8.47
CA GLY A 1035 19.53 -20.20 7.81
C GLY A 1035 19.56 -20.30 6.28
N LEU A 1036 18.94 -21.34 5.74
CA LEU A 1036 18.90 -21.66 4.32
C LEU A 1036 17.49 -21.42 3.75
N THR A 1037 17.41 -21.34 2.43
CA THR A 1037 16.17 -21.24 1.67
C THR A 1037 16.26 -22.15 0.45
N LEU A 1038 15.28 -23.03 0.30
CA LEU A 1038 15.09 -23.86 -0.89
C LEU A 1038 14.37 -23.05 -1.97
N VAL A 1039 14.86 -23.10 -3.20
CA VAL A 1039 14.39 -22.28 -4.33
C VAL A 1039 14.03 -23.16 -5.52
N VAL A 1040 12.95 -22.80 -6.22
CA VAL A 1040 12.50 -23.41 -7.47
C VAL A 1040 12.37 -22.28 -8.52
N ASP A 1041 13.28 -22.25 -9.47
CA ASP A 1041 13.28 -21.26 -10.55
C ASP A 1041 12.31 -21.65 -11.66
N ILE A 1042 11.61 -20.66 -12.21
CA ILE A 1042 10.62 -20.83 -13.26
C ILE A 1042 10.84 -19.84 -14.42
N ASP A 1043 10.52 -20.28 -15.63
CA ASP A 1043 10.63 -19.52 -16.87
C ASP A 1043 9.34 -19.68 -17.69
N PRO A 1044 8.73 -18.60 -18.22
CA PRO A 1044 9.21 -17.21 -18.28
C PRO A 1044 9.00 -16.37 -17.00
N GLY A 1045 8.34 -16.93 -15.97
CA GLY A 1045 7.97 -16.23 -14.75
C GLY A 1045 6.52 -15.75 -14.76
N ILE A 1046 6.05 -15.25 -13.61
CA ILE A 1046 4.65 -14.85 -13.38
C ILE A 1046 4.54 -13.32 -13.35
N ALA A 1047 3.74 -12.74 -14.25
CA ALA A 1047 3.48 -11.30 -14.26
C ALA A 1047 2.55 -10.88 -13.11
N VAL A 1048 2.96 -9.89 -12.32
CA VAL A 1048 2.17 -9.38 -11.19
C VAL A 1048 0.87 -8.74 -11.70
N GLY A 1049 -0.26 -9.24 -11.20
CA GLY A 1049 -1.59 -8.69 -11.51
C GLY A 1049 -2.21 -9.18 -12.82
N ALA A 1050 -1.52 -10.03 -13.59
CA ALA A 1050 -1.99 -10.55 -14.87
C ALA A 1050 -1.52 -12.00 -15.08
N LEU A 1051 -2.16 -12.94 -14.36
CA LEU A 1051 -1.79 -14.36 -14.34
C LEU A 1051 -1.99 -15.10 -15.68
N ASP A 1052 -2.79 -14.52 -16.55
CA ASP A 1052 -3.16 -15.02 -17.89
C ASP A 1052 -2.16 -14.65 -18.99
N VAL A 1053 -1.30 -13.66 -18.75
CA VAL A 1053 -0.30 -13.19 -19.72
C VAL A 1053 0.76 -14.25 -19.99
N LEU A 1054 1.15 -15.02 -18.96
CA LEU A 1054 2.13 -16.11 -19.04
C LEU A 1054 1.51 -17.36 -18.39
N PRO A 1055 0.67 -18.12 -19.11
CA PRO A 1055 -0.19 -19.15 -18.52
C PRO A 1055 0.54 -20.47 -18.22
N GLU A 1056 1.72 -20.71 -18.79
CA GLU A 1056 2.53 -21.91 -18.60
C GLU A 1056 3.93 -21.52 -18.09
N GLN A 1057 4.46 -22.32 -17.17
CA GLN A 1057 5.79 -22.15 -16.59
C GLN A 1057 6.58 -23.44 -16.74
N ARG A 1058 7.89 -23.31 -16.92
CA ARG A 1058 8.84 -24.40 -16.90
C ARG A 1058 9.74 -24.29 -15.68
N ILE A 1059 9.94 -25.39 -14.96
CA ILE A 1059 10.94 -25.45 -13.89
C ILE A 1059 12.35 -25.49 -14.50
N VAL A 1060 13.17 -24.52 -14.14
CA VAL A 1060 14.53 -24.35 -14.71
C VAL A 1060 15.59 -24.93 -13.80
N GLU A 1061 15.41 -24.81 -12.48
CA GLU A 1061 16.37 -25.24 -11.49
C GLU A 1061 15.72 -25.40 -10.11
N VAL A 1062 16.27 -26.28 -9.27
CA VAL A 1062 15.95 -26.41 -7.85
C VAL A 1062 17.26 -26.40 -7.06
N TYR A 1063 17.40 -25.49 -6.10
CA TYR A 1063 18.65 -25.32 -5.34
C TYR A 1063 18.43 -24.73 -3.95
N VAL A 1064 19.47 -24.74 -3.11
CA VAL A 1064 19.47 -24.16 -1.76
C VAL A 1064 20.44 -22.98 -1.70
N ASP A 1065 20.01 -21.89 -1.07
CA ASP A 1065 20.77 -20.65 -0.87
C ASP A 1065 20.65 -20.16 0.58
N ASP A 1066 21.43 -19.15 0.97
CA ASP A 1066 21.29 -18.50 2.28
C ASP A 1066 20.01 -17.65 2.34
N ARG A 1067 19.38 -17.57 3.53
CA ARG A 1067 18.07 -16.95 3.79
C ARG A 1067 17.93 -15.47 3.42
N HIS A 1068 19.05 -14.79 3.15
CA HIS A 1068 19.10 -13.39 2.73
C HIS A 1068 19.97 -13.17 1.47
N GLY A 1069 20.20 -14.22 0.67
CA GLY A 1069 20.93 -14.12 -0.59
C GLY A 1069 20.20 -13.23 -1.60
N HIS A 1070 20.92 -12.32 -2.26
CA HIS A 1070 20.38 -11.55 -3.39
C HIS A 1070 20.25 -12.46 -4.62
N ARG A 1071 19.07 -12.45 -5.25
CA ARG A 1071 18.73 -13.30 -6.41
C ARG A 1071 18.51 -12.45 -7.66
N THR A 1072 19.13 -12.84 -8.77
CA THR A 1072 18.99 -12.23 -10.10
C THR A 1072 18.76 -13.35 -11.14
N TYR A 1073 18.46 -12.99 -12.40
CA TYR A 1073 18.23 -13.93 -13.51
C TYR A 1073 19.47 -14.79 -13.91
N GLN A 1074 20.51 -14.86 -13.07
CA GLN A 1074 21.72 -15.62 -13.37
C GLN A 1074 21.73 -16.98 -12.67
N ARG A 1075 21.92 -18.03 -13.47
CA ARG A 1075 22.16 -19.41 -13.01
C ARG A 1075 23.34 -19.45 -12.04
N ARG A 1076 23.16 -20.15 -10.92
CA ARG A 1076 24.26 -20.51 -10.01
C ARG A 1076 24.79 -21.89 -10.35
N ALA A 1077 26.07 -22.14 -10.06
CA ALA A 1077 26.77 -23.36 -10.48
C ALA A 1077 26.80 -24.48 -9.44
N SER A 1078 26.24 -24.30 -8.22
CA SER A 1078 26.26 -25.32 -7.16
C SER A 1078 24.94 -25.38 -6.39
N SER A 1079 24.33 -26.57 -6.31
CA SER A 1079 23.17 -26.83 -5.47
C SER A 1079 23.63 -27.35 -4.09
N ARG A 1080 23.31 -26.62 -3.01
CA ARG A 1080 23.54 -27.06 -1.62
C ARG A 1080 22.46 -28.03 -1.11
N LEU A 1081 21.80 -28.76 -2.01
CA LEU A 1081 20.63 -29.59 -1.71
C LEU A 1081 20.95 -30.72 -0.71
N ARG A 1082 22.19 -31.24 -0.73
CA ARG A 1082 22.65 -32.27 0.21
C ARG A 1082 22.70 -31.82 1.67
N GLU A 1083 22.66 -30.51 1.91
CA GLU A 1083 22.67 -29.93 3.26
C GLU A 1083 21.26 -29.88 3.89
N LEU A 1084 20.21 -30.25 3.13
CA LEU A 1084 18.85 -30.30 3.66
C LEU A 1084 18.69 -31.42 4.69
N ASP A 1085 17.97 -31.12 5.77
CA ASP A 1085 17.49 -32.13 6.70
C ASP A 1085 16.61 -33.17 5.95
N PRO A 1086 16.73 -34.48 6.25
CA PRO A 1086 16.01 -35.53 5.53
C PRO A 1086 14.48 -35.37 5.53
N ILE A 1087 13.90 -34.85 6.62
CA ILE A 1087 12.45 -34.59 6.70
C ILE A 1087 12.08 -33.43 5.79
N VAL A 1088 12.86 -32.34 5.83
CA VAL A 1088 12.65 -31.17 4.98
C VAL A 1088 12.73 -31.54 3.50
N ALA A 1089 13.69 -32.39 3.12
CA ALA A 1089 13.85 -32.88 1.76
C ALA A 1089 12.68 -33.79 1.34
N ALA A 1090 12.27 -34.74 2.19
CA ALA A 1090 11.12 -35.61 1.93
C ALA A 1090 9.83 -34.80 1.73
N GLU A 1091 9.60 -33.78 2.56
CA GLU A 1091 8.44 -32.89 2.48
C GLU A 1091 8.48 -31.97 1.26
N ALA A 1092 9.65 -31.43 0.91
CA ALA A 1092 9.81 -30.67 -0.33
C ALA A 1092 9.52 -31.53 -1.57
N LEU A 1093 9.98 -32.79 -1.57
CA LEU A 1093 9.74 -33.72 -2.66
C LEU A 1093 8.25 -34.06 -2.77
N ARG A 1094 7.58 -34.29 -1.64
CA ARG A 1094 6.14 -34.50 -1.56
C ARG A 1094 5.36 -33.30 -2.10
N ASP A 1095 5.68 -32.09 -1.66
CA ASP A 1095 5.02 -30.87 -2.11
C ASP A 1095 5.13 -30.68 -3.63
N LEU A 1096 6.34 -30.86 -4.17
CA LEU A 1096 6.58 -30.72 -5.60
C LEU A 1096 5.88 -31.84 -6.39
N LYS A 1097 5.92 -33.10 -5.93
CA LYS A 1097 5.17 -34.19 -6.56
C LYS A 1097 3.68 -33.89 -6.62
N GLU A 1098 3.06 -33.47 -5.52
CA GLU A 1098 1.61 -33.26 -5.46
C GLU A 1098 1.11 -32.03 -6.24
N VAL A 1099 1.97 -31.02 -6.44
CA VAL A 1099 1.61 -29.83 -7.24
C VAL A 1099 1.93 -30.03 -8.72
N LEU A 1100 2.98 -30.79 -9.04
CA LEU A 1100 3.48 -30.94 -10.42
C LEU A 1100 3.00 -32.21 -11.11
N SER A 1101 2.36 -33.14 -10.39
CA SER A 1101 1.56 -34.25 -10.92
C SER A 1101 0.23 -33.76 -11.47
#